data_AF-A0A3S1BHK1-F1
#
_entry.id   AF-A0A3S1BHK1-F1
#
_cell.length_a   1.000
_cell.length_b   1.000
_cell.length_c   1.000
_cell.angle_alpha   90.00
_cell.angle_beta   90.00
_cell.angle_gamma   90.00
#
_symmetry.space_group_name_H-M   'P 1'
#
loop_
_entity.id
_entity.type
_entity.pdbx_description
1 polymer ?
#
loop_
_entity_poly.entity_id
_entity_poly.type
_entity_poly.pdbx_seq_one_letter_code
_entity_poly.pdbx_strand_id
1 'polypeptide(L)'
;MMLPAPLLHWFDSRGWSLHPHQEAMLSAAGQPATLLIAPTGGGKTLAGFLPTLAELGAKPGPGLHTLYISPLKALAADIRRNLSTPIEGAGLAIRVEDRTGDTTYTQRRRQRADPPHILLTTPESLALLLSYEDAPRIFAGLQRVIVDEIHALAESKRGDQLMLQLARLQTLAPGLRRVGLSATVEDPPALAQFLAPTGCDILTADPGPEPDIQMLHTAEPPPWAGGGAHYALPAILKQVEAHRTTLIFHNTRAQAELFFHALWLQNSNNLPIGIHHGSLSREQRERVEAAMVAGSLRAIVCTGSLDLGIDWGDVDLVIQVGAPKNVKRLVQRIGRANHRYNAPSKALLVPANRFEVVECVAALEAVQAHALDGEARGPGPLDVLCQHLLATAAAGPFDADQLFTEVRTAGPYATLSRADFDACLDFTATGGYALRAYDKWQRLMLRGGKWGLRDPRSAAVIRQNLGTIIDTETLKVRMKNRMGGTPLGEVEESFAATLTTGDTFLIGGQIVRYEGIRDLTVEVSRSPGKTPKVAVFNGTKFATSTLLADRVLRLFQQTDWPNLPAHTAHWLALQRQHSQLPEPGRLLVETFPHEGREYLVLYGFAGRNAQQTLGLLVTKRMEDEGLAPLGFVATDYATMIWGLDPVLTPHSLLRPDNLRDGLETWLGGNAVMKRTFRNAATIAGLIERQNQGRRKSGRQATFSSDILYDTLRRFDPDHLLLHITRTEAMRGMVDFGRIEEMLTRINDSIDLRALPRVSPLAFPLMLERGRVPVDGKAVERLLEEEAAKLMAEIGLADPA
;
A
#
# COMPACT_ATOMS: atom_id res chain seq x y z
N MET A 1 -36.78 -5.13 -14.33
CA MET A 1 -36.75 -6.43 -13.59
C MET A 1 -37.43 -6.21 -12.24
N MET A 2 -38.23 -7.15 -11.72
CA MET A 2 -38.93 -6.98 -10.43
C MET A 2 -38.35 -7.90 -9.36
N LEU A 3 -38.32 -7.45 -8.11
CA LEU A 3 -37.92 -8.28 -6.97
C LEU A 3 -38.98 -9.36 -6.66
N PRO A 4 -38.59 -10.49 -6.06
CA PRO A 4 -39.55 -11.50 -5.63
C PRO A 4 -40.50 -10.93 -4.57
N ALA A 5 -41.80 -11.21 -4.69
CA ALA A 5 -42.81 -10.72 -3.74
C ALA A 5 -42.47 -11.01 -2.25
N PRO A 6 -41.92 -12.19 -1.87
CA PRO A 6 -41.51 -12.43 -0.49
C PRO A 6 -40.45 -11.46 0.03
N LEU A 7 -39.53 -11.01 -0.84
CA LEU A 7 -38.48 -10.06 -0.47
C LEU A 7 -39.04 -8.65 -0.30
N LEU A 8 -39.95 -8.23 -1.17
CA LEU A 8 -40.65 -6.94 -1.04
C LEU A 8 -41.46 -6.89 0.26
N HIS A 9 -42.26 -7.92 0.55
CA HIS A 9 -43.02 -7.99 1.81
C HIS A 9 -42.10 -7.96 3.04
N TRP A 10 -40.92 -8.59 2.95
CA TRP A 10 -39.95 -8.54 4.05
C TRP A 10 -39.39 -7.13 4.24
N PHE A 11 -39.03 -6.41 3.16
CA PHE A 11 -38.62 -5.00 3.24
C PHE A 11 -39.72 -4.12 3.84
N ASP A 12 -40.97 -4.27 3.39
CA ASP A 12 -42.12 -3.54 3.93
C ASP A 12 -42.31 -3.79 5.44
N SER A 13 -42.14 -5.04 5.88
CA SER A 13 -42.23 -5.41 7.31
C SER A 13 -41.15 -4.77 8.19
N ARG A 14 -40.03 -4.36 7.58
CA ARG A 14 -38.94 -3.63 8.22
C ARG A 14 -39.10 -2.11 8.11
N GLY A 15 -40.11 -1.63 7.38
CA GLY A 15 -40.27 -0.23 7.02
C GLY A 15 -39.16 0.27 6.07
N TRP A 16 -38.59 -0.63 5.27
CA TRP A 16 -37.50 -0.31 4.34
C TRP A 16 -38.05 -0.04 2.95
N SER A 17 -37.48 0.95 2.28
CA SER A 17 -37.70 1.23 0.86
C SER A 17 -36.37 1.20 0.12
N LEU A 18 -36.40 0.91 -1.17
CA LEU A 18 -35.20 0.94 -2.00
C LEU A 18 -34.75 2.39 -2.20
N HIS A 19 -33.45 2.61 -2.13
CA HIS A 19 -32.87 3.89 -2.53
C HIS A 19 -32.85 4.04 -4.05
N PRO A 20 -32.82 5.27 -4.60
CA PRO A 20 -32.84 5.50 -6.05
C PRO A 20 -31.73 4.75 -6.81
N HIS A 21 -30.52 4.67 -6.26
CA HIS A 21 -29.42 3.92 -6.89
C HIS A 21 -29.60 2.40 -6.83
N GLN A 22 -30.35 1.88 -5.86
CA GLN A 22 -30.72 0.46 -5.79
C GLN A 22 -31.74 0.12 -6.90
N GLU A 23 -32.69 1.00 -7.17
CA GLU A 23 -33.63 0.88 -8.29
C GLU A 23 -32.93 1.03 -9.65
N ALA A 24 -31.98 1.95 -9.76
CA ALA A 24 -31.16 2.12 -10.95
C ALA A 24 -30.35 0.84 -11.26
N MET A 25 -29.74 0.22 -10.23
CA MET A 25 -29.05 -1.06 -10.39
C MET A 25 -29.97 -2.20 -10.86
N LEU A 26 -31.21 -2.26 -10.37
CA LEU A 26 -32.22 -3.21 -10.84
C LEU A 26 -32.63 -2.97 -12.30
N SER A 27 -32.71 -1.71 -12.70
CA SER A 27 -33.02 -1.31 -14.08
C SER A 27 -31.85 -1.65 -15.02
N ALA A 28 -30.62 -1.51 -14.56
CA ALA A 28 -29.39 -1.85 -15.28
C ALA A 28 -29.04 -3.35 -15.23
N ALA A 29 -29.88 -4.23 -14.68
CA ALA A 29 -29.57 -5.65 -14.45
C ALA A 29 -29.12 -6.43 -15.70
N GLY A 30 -29.58 -6.01 -16.88
CA GLY A 30 -29.25 -6.61 -18.18
C GLY A 30 -27.97 -6.07 -18.83
N GLN A 31 -27.36 -5.01 -18.28
CA GLN A 31 -26.18 -4.41 -18.87
C GLN A 31 -24.96 -5.33 -18.74
N PRO A 32 -24.07 -5.40 -19.76
CA PRO A 32 -22.88 -6.23 -19.71
C PRO A 32 -21.92 -5.85 -18.56
N ALA A 33 -21.80 -4.54 -18.28
CA ALA A 33 -21.03 -4.06 -17.16
C ALA A 33 -21.60 -2.77 -16.56
N THR A 34 -21.60 -2.66 -15.23
CA THR A 34 -22.06 -1.48 -14.50
C THR A 34 -21.12 -1.17 -13.33
N LEU A 35 -20.72 0.08 -13.19
CA LEU A 35 -19.97 0.60 -12.05
C LEU A 35 -20.91 1.48 -11.20
N LEU A 36 -21.17 1.06 -9.96
CA LEU A 36 -21.89 1.86 -8.98
C LEU A 36 -20.90 2.60 -8.08
N ILE A 37 -21.02 3.93 -8.06
CA ILE A 37 -20.35 4.81 -7.12
C ILE A 37 -21.39 5.27 -6.10
N ALA A 38 -21.27 4.81 -4.86
CA ALA A 38 -22.22 5.13 -3.80
C ALA A 38 -21.52 5.24 -2.45
N PRO A 39 -21.91 6.21 -1.59
CA PRO A 39 -21.24 6.44 -0.32
C PRO A 39 -21.30 5.21 0.59
N THR A 40 -20.34 5.10 1.51
CA THR A 40 -20.38 4.15 2.62
C THR A 40 -21.68 4.33 3.42
N GLY A 41 -22.29 3.25 3.88
CA GLY A 41 -23.61 3.29 4.54
C GLY A 41 -24.81 3.44 3.60
N GLY A 42 -24.62 3.75 2.31
CA GLY A 42 -25.72 3.89 1.33
C GLY A 42 -26.30 2.57 0.80
N GLY A 43 -26.04 1.42 1.43
CA GLY A 43 -26.55 0.13 0.94
C GLY A 43 -26.00 -0.31 -0.42
N LYS A 44 -24.79 0.13 -0.78
CA LYS A 44 -24.08 -0.18 -2.04
C LYS A 44 -23.98 -1.69 -2.31
N THR A 45 -23.63 -2.48 -1.30
CA THR A 45 -23.48 -3.93 -1.46
C THR A 45 -24.82 -4.60 -1.77
N LEU A 46 -25.89 -4.23 -1.06
CA LEU A 46 -27.24 -4.72 -1.37
C LEU A 46 -27.65 -4.33 -2.80
N ALA A 47 -27.38 -3.09 -3.23
CA ALA A 47 -27.66 -2.63 -4.59
C ALA A 47 -27.04 -3.55 -5.66
N GLY A 48 -25.79 -4.00 -5.46
CA GLY A 48 -25.14 -4.97 -6.35
C GLY A 48 -25.80 -6.36 -6.36
N PHE A 49 -26.40 -6.79 -5.25
CA PHE A 49 -27.07 -8.08 -5.14
C PHE A 49 -28.54 -8.08 -5.57
N LEU A 50 -29.24 -6.94 -5.58
CA LEU A 50 -30.66 -6.89 -5.95
C LEU A 50 -30.96 -7.53 -7.33
N PRO A 51 -30.18 -7.28 -8.40
CA PRO A 51 -30.34 -8.00 -9.68
C PRO A 51 -30.18 -9.52 -9.55
N THR A 52 -29.26 -9.98 -8.70
CA THR A 52 -29.06 -11.42 -8.44
C THR A 52 -30.26 -12.03 -7.73
N LEU A 53 -30.81 -11.34 -6.71
CA LEU A 53 -31.97 -11.82 -5.96
C LEU A 53 -33.23 -11.85 -6.83
N ALA A 54 -33.38 -10.88 -7.73
CA ALA A 54 -34.46 -10.85 -8.71
C ALA A 54 -34.40 -12.04 -9.68
N GLU A 55 -33.21 -12.39 -10.17
CA GLU A 55 -33.01 -13.50 -11.13
C GLU A 55 -33.13 -14.88 -10.47
N LEU A 56 -32.58 -15.07 -9.28
CA LEU A 56 -32.66 -16.34 -8.56
C LEU A 56 -34.08 -16.65 -8.07
N GLY A 57 -34.85 -15.63 -7.72
CA GLY A 57 -36.22 -15.78 -7.25
C GLY A 57 -36.33 -16.58 -5.94
N ALA A 58 -37.52 -17.12 -5.66
CA ALA A 58 -37.78 -17.87 -4.43
C ALA A 58 -37.23 -19.30 -4.42
N LYS A 59 -37.13 -19.95 -5.58
CA LYS A 59 -36.70 -21.35 -5.75
C LYS A 59 -35.71 -21.46 -6.92
N PRO A 60 -34.44 -21.09 -6.71
CA PRO A 60 -33.42 -21.16 -7.76
C PRO A 60 -33.10 -22.60 -8.17
N GLY A 61 -32.72 -22.79 -9.44
CA GLY A 61 -32.12 -24.03 -9.92
C GLY A 61 -30.71 -24.25 -9.36
N PRO A 62 -30.15 -25.46 -9.48
CA PRO A 62 -28.81 -25.76 -8.95
C PRO A 62 -27.71 -25.07 -9.75
N GLY A 63 -26.56 -24.88 -9.11
CA GLY A 63 -25.35 -24.32 -9.75
C GLY A 63 -25.01 -22.91 -9.29
N LEU A 64 -23.84 -22.42 -9.74
CA LEU A 64 -23.34 -21.10 -9.39
C LEU A 64 -23.93 -20.03 -10.31
N HIS A 65 -24.61 -19.05 -9.72
CA HIS A 65 -25.20 -17.93 -10.45
C HIS A 65 -24.40 -16.64 -10.28
N THR A 66 -24.00 -16.31 -9.05
CA THR A 66 -23.30 -15.06 -8.75
C THR A 66 -22.01 -15.31 -7.99
N LEU A 67 -20.95 -14.64 -8.44
CA LEU A 67 -19.67 -14.59 -7.76
C LEU A 67 -19.45 -13.19 -7.19
N TYR A 68 -19.24 -13.08 -5.90
CA TYR A 68 -18.87 -11.82 -5.24
C TYR A 68 -17.39 -11.87 -4.88
N ILE A 69 -16.64 -10.86 -5.33
CA ILE A 69 -15.21 -10.73 -5.13
C ILE A 69 -14.97 -9.61 -4.12
N SER A 70 -14.34 -9.99 -3.01
CA SER A 70 -13.92 -9.07 -1.96
C SER A 70 -12.41 -8.84 -1.97
N PRO A 71 -11.92 -7.61 -1.75
CA PRO A 71 -10.49 -7.37 -1.54
C PRO A 71 -9.98 -7.95 -0.22
N LEU A 72 -10.85 -8.19 0.77
CA LEU A 72 -10.47 -8.62 2.12
C LEU A 72 -11.25 -9.86 2.54
N LYS A 73 -10.57 -10.82 3.17
CA LYS A 73 -11.22 -12.06 3.66
C LYS A 73 -12.34 -11.77 4.67
N ALA A 74 -12.09 -10.85 5.61
CA ALA A 74 -13.03 -10.53 6.67
C ALA A 74 -14.34 -9.90 6.14
N LEU A 75 -14.28 -9.17 5.03
CA LEU A 75 -15.46 -8.63 4.36
C LEU A 75 -16.37 -9.73 3.78
N ALA A 76 -15.80 -10.83 3.26
CA ALA A 76 -16.62 -11.92 2.72
C ALA A 76 -17.53 -12.58 3.78
N ALA A 77 -17.04 -12.73 5.02
CA ALA A 77 -17.84 -13.28 6.12
C ALA A 77 -18.95 -12.31 6.56
N ASP A 78 -18.65 -11.01 6.58
CA ASP A 78 -19.61 -9.97 6.93
C ASP A 78 -20.74 -9.86 5.91
N ILE A 79 -20.39 -9.80 4.61
CA ILE A 79 -21.37 -9.81 3.53
C ILE A 79 -22.24 -11.06 3.55
N ARG A 80 -21.67 -12.22 3.91
CA ARG A 80 -22.47 -13.45 4.09
C ARG A 80 -23.58 -13.25 5.10
N ARG A 81 -23.25 -12.72 6.28
CA ARG A 81 -24.23 -12.45 7.35
C ARG A 81 -25.30 -11.44 6.90
N ASN A 82 -24.85 -10.34 6.30
CA ASN A 82 -25.73 -9.25 5.86
C ASN A 82 -26.65 -9.67 4.70
N LEU A 83 -26.19 -10.56 3.82
CA LEU A 83 -26.98 -11.10 2.70
C LEU A 83 -27.90 -12.25 3.14
N SER A 84 -27.48 -13.08 4.11
CA SER A 84 -28.33 -14.14 4.69
C SER A 84 -29.58 -13.57 5.36
N THR A 85 -29.48 -12.41 6.03
CA THR A 85 -30.61 -11.79 6.75
C THR A 85 -31.87 -11.56 5.88
N PRO A 86 -31.78 -10.87 4.72
CA PRO A 86 -32.94 -10.72 3.83
C PRO A 86 -33.34 -12.04 3.15
N ILE A 87 -32.39 -12.92 2.82
CA ILE A 87 -32.68 -14.22 2.17
C ILE A 87 -33.53 -15.11 3.08
N GLU A 88 -33.09 -15.29 4.32
CA GLU A 88 -33.76 -16.11 5.32
C GLU A 88 -35.07 -15.45 5.77
N GLY A 89 -35.04 -14.14 6.00
CA GLY A 89 -36.21 -13.35 6.39
C GLY A 89 -37.34 -13.38 5.37
N ALA A 90 -37.01 -13.42 4.07
CA ALA A 90 -37.96 -13.56 2.97
C ALA A 90 -38.25 -15.03 2.59
N GLY A 91 -37.66 -16.01 3.26
CA GLY A 91 -37.86 -17.43 3.00
C GLY A 91 -37.38 -17.91 1.62
N LEU A 92 -36.34 -17.27 1.06
CA LEU A 92 -35.79 -17.63 -0.25
C LEU A 92 -34.86 -18.85 -0.14
N ALA A 93 -35.00 -19.83 -1.03
CA ALA A 93 -34.17 -21.05 -1.05
C ALA A 93 -32.78 -20.83 -1.70
N ILE A 94 -32.11 -19.72 -1.36
CA ILE A 94 -30.84 -19.31 -1.95
C ILE A 94 -29.68 -19.72 -1.04
N ARG A 95 -28.78 -20.60 -1.53
CA ARG A 95 -27.55 -20.99 -0.84
C ARG A 95 -26.45 -19.94 -1.08
N VAL A 96 -25.90 -19.40 0.02
CA VAL A 96 -24.77 -18.47 0.03
C VAL A 96 -23.63 -19.06 0.86
N GLU A 97 -22.44 -19.13 0.27
CA GLU A 97 -21.25 -19.59 0.99
C GLU A 97 -20.00 -18.79 0.62
N ASP A 98 -19.03 -18.80 1.53
CA ASP A 98 -17.72 -18.22 1.31
C ASP A 98 -16.67 -19.26 0.88
N ARG A 99 -15.73 -18.82 0.06
CA ARG A 99 -14.56 -19.57 -0.43
C ARG A 99 -13.33 -18.69 -0.29
N THR A 100 -12.56 -18.89 0.76
CA THR A 100 -11.33 -18.15 1.03
C THR A 100 -10.17 -19.11 1.31
N GLY A 101 -9.00 -18.54 1.63
CA GLY A 101 -7.87 -19.30 2.16
C GLY A 101 -8.19 -20.09 3.44
N ASP A 102 -9.24 -19.70 4.16
CA ASP A 102 -9.58 -20.27 5.47
C ASP A 102 -10.63 -21.39 5.36
N THR A 103 -11.30 -21.53 4.21
CA THR A 103 -12.24 -22.62 3.94
C THR A 103 -11.54 -23.97 4.02
N THR A 104 -12.09 -24.91 4.79
CA THR A 104 -11.49 -26.25 5.00
C THR A 104 -11.47 -27.08 3.73
N TYR A 105 -10.50 -27.99 3.58
CA TYR A 105 -10.38 -28.88 2.41
C TYR A 105 -11.69 -29.59 2.04
N THR A 106 -12.40 -30.14 3.05
CA THR A 106 -13.68 -30.83 2.88
C THR A 106 -14.76 -29.92 2.28
N GLN A 107 -14.86 -28.69 2.77
CA GLN A 107 -15.78 -27.68 2.22
C GLN A 107 -15.42 -27.33 0.77
N ARG A 108 -14.12 -27.14 0.45
CA ARG A 108 -13.68 -26.85 -0.94
C ARG A 108 -14.11 -27.93 -1.91
N ARG A 109 -13.95 -29.20 -1.51
CA ARG A 109 -14.29 -30.36 -2.34
C ARG A 109 -15.80 -30.43 -2.58
N ARG A 110 -16.61 -30.22 -1.54
CA ARG A 110 -18.08 -30.15 -1.67
C ARG A 110 -18.50 -29.00 -2.58
N GLN A 111 -17.99 -27.79 -2.36
CA GLN A 111 -18.30 -26.60 -3.15
C GLN A 111 -17.96 -26.77 -4.64
N ARG A 112 -16.90 -27.52 -4.98
CA ARG A 112 -16.58 -27.85 -6.38
C ARG A 112 -17.57 -28.85 -6.98
N ALA A 113 -18.05 -29.81 -6.20
CA ALA A 113 -18.99 -30.82 -6.67
C ALA A 113 -20.40 -30.22 -6.85
N ASP A 114 -20.90 -29.53 -5.83
CA ASP A 114 -22.20 -28.85 -5.78
C ASP A 114 -22.00 -27.40 -5.29
N PRO A 115 -21.76 -26.45 -6.20
CA PRO A 115 -21.54 -25.06 -5.83
C PRO A 115 -22.83 -24.40 -5.27
N PRO A 116 -22.68 -23.40 -4.38
CA PRO A 116 -23.81 -22.56 -3.95
C PRO A 116 -24.28 -21.65 -5.09
N HIS A 117 -25.48 -21.06 -4.96
CA HIS A 117 -25.98 -20.10 -5.96
C HIS A 117 -25.18 -18.79 -5.92
N ILE A 118 -24.75 -18.38 -4.71
CA ILE A 118 -23.90 -17.21 -4.51
C ILE A 118 -22.61 -17.66 -3.81
N LEU A 119 -21.47 -17.40 -4.45
CA LEU A 119 -20.16 -17.66 -3.87
C LEU A 119 -19.43 -16.37 -3.56
N LEU A 120 -19.06 -16.17 -2.30
CA LEU A 120 -18.28 -15.02 -1.84
C LEU A 120 -16.80 -15.43 -1.77
N THR A 121 -15.92 -14.77 -2.51
CA THR A 121 -14.52 -15.19 -2.61
C THR A 121 -13.54 -14.02 -2.72
N THR A 122 -12.25 -14.33 -2.84
CA THR A 122 -11.17 -13.36 -3.04
C THR A 122 -10.50 -13.59 -4.40
N PRO A 123 -9.80 -12.60 -4.98
CA PRO A 123 -9.06 -12.77 -6.23
C PRO A 123 -8.12 -13.99 -6.23
N GLU A 124 -7.45 -14.26 -5.12
CA GLU A 124 -6.52 -15.39 -5.00
C GLU A 124 -7.25 -16.74 -5.00
N SER A 125 -8.40 -16.81 -4.33
CA SER A 125 -9.23 -18.01 -4.29
C SER A 125 -9.90 -18.28 -5.64
N LEU A 126 -10.27 -17.23 -6.38
CA LEU A 126 -10.73 -17.33 -7.77
C LEU A 126 -9.61 -17.82 -8.70
N ALA A 127 -8.38 -17.32 -8.55
CA ALA A 127 -7.21 -17.82 -9.30
C ALA A 127 -7.09 -19.35 -9.17
N LEU A 128 -7.21 -19.84 -7.94
CA LEU A 128 -7.18 -21.28 -7.66
C LEU A 128 -8.35 -22.02 -8.31
N LEU A 129 -9.58 -21.52 -8.22
CA LEU A 129 -10.75 -22.15 -8.85
C LEU A 129 -10.59 -22.27 -10.37
N LEU A 130 -10.09 -21.22 -11.03
CA LEU A 130 -9.85 -21.20 -12.47
C LEU A 130 -8.69 -22.09 -12.93
N SER A 131 -7.74 -22.39 -12.02
CA SER A 131 -6.57 -23.24 -12.31
C SER A 131 -6.84 -24.75 -12.29
N TYR A 132 -8.09 -25.17 -12.08
CA TYR A 132 -8.49 -26.58 -12.14
C TYR A 132 -9.21 -26.90 -13.45
N GLU A 133 -9.04 -28.13 -13.93
CA GLU A 133 -9.69 -28.66 -15.15
C GLU A 133 -11.22 -28.60 -15.11
N ASP A 134 -11.84 -28.59 -13.92
CA ASP A 134 -13.30 -28.52 -13.76
C ASP A 134 -13.87 -27.11 -13.76
N ALA A 135 -13.04 -26.06 -13.93
CA ALA A 135 -13.49 -24.68 -14.01
C ALA A 135 -14.61 -24.45 -15.05
N PRO A 136 -14.54 -24.98 -16.29
CA PRO A 136 -15.61 -24.82 -17.26
C PRO A 136 -16.96 -25.36 -16.76
N ARG A 137 -16.95 -26.50 -16.05
CA ARG A 137 -18.17 -27.09 -15.46
C ARG A 137 -18.72 -26.24 -14.32
N ILE A 138 -17.86 -25.73 -13.44
CA ILE A 138 -18.26 -24.94 -12.26
C ILE A 138 -18.88 -23.61 -12.69
N PHE A 139 -18.31 -22.95 -13.70
CA PHE A 139 -18.68 -21.59 -14.09
C PHE A 139 -19.64 -21.52 -15.29
N ALA A 140 -20.00 -22.62 -15.94
CA ALA A 140 -20.89 -22.63 -17.11
C ALA A 140 -22.22 -21.88 -16.90
N GLY A 141 -22.77 -21.92 -15.69
CA GLY A 141 -24.03 -21.25 -15.34
C GLY A 141 -23.87 -19.83 -14.78
N LEU A 142 -22.65 -19.32 -14.64
CA LEU A 142 -22.37 -18.05 -13.98
C LEU A 142 -22.99 -16.88 -14.76
N GLN A 143 -23.82 -16.10 -14.08
CA GLN A 143 -24.58 -14.99 -14.65
C GLN A 143 -24.00 -13.63 -14.30
N ARG A 144 -23.45 -13.48 -13.08
CA ARG A 144 -22.98 -12.19 -12.57
C ARG A 144 -21.72 -12.30 -11.72
N VAL A 145 -20.82 -11.34 -11.90
CA VAL A 145 -19.70 -11.07 -11.01
C VAL A 145 -19.92 -9.71 -10.36
N ILE A 146 -19.77 -9.63 -9.04
CA ILE A 146 -19.77 -8.39 -8.27
C ILE A 146 -18.37 -8.20 -7.71
N VAL A 147 -17.70 -7.11 -8.05
CA VAL A 147 -16.38 -6.74 -7.53
C VAL A 147 -16.59 -5.58 -6.56
N ASP A 148 -16.49 -5.88 -5.27
CA ASP A 148 -16.63 -4.84 -4.24
C ASP A 148 -15.31 -4.11 -4.00
N GLU A 149 -15.44 -2.85 -3.60
CA GLU A 149 -14.34 -1.90 -3.45
C GLU A 149 -13.32 -1.99 -4.59
N ILE A 150 -13.82 -1.96 -5.83
CA ILE A 150 -13.01 -2.15 -7.03
C ILE A 150 -11.86 -1.12 -7.12
N HIS A 151 -12.04 0.08 -6.57
CA HIS A 151 -10.98 1.10 -6.48
C HIS A 151 -9.74 0.61 -5.70
N ALA A 152 -9.93 -0.20 -4.65
CA ALA A 152 -8.83 -0.71 -3.84
C ALA A 152 -8.07 -1.83 -4.56
N LEU A 153 -8.77 -2.60 -5.39
CA LEU A 153 -8.15 -3.59 -6.26
C LEU A 153 -7.45 -2.92 -7.45
N ALA A 154 -8.01 -1.84 -7.97
CA ALA A 154 -7.50 -1.11 -9.12
C ALA A 154 -6.14 -0.41 -8.89
N GLU A 155 -5.62 -0.38 -7.68
CA GLU A 155 -4.30 0.20 -7.40
C GLU A 155 -3.24 -0.88 -7.15
N SER A 156 -3.54 -2.14 -7.48
CA SER A 156 -2.67 -3.26 -7.11
C SER A 156 -2.60 -4.35 -8.18
N LYS A 157 -1.48 -5.09 -8.13
CA LYS A 157 -1.27 -6.36 -8.87
C LYS A 157 -2.38 -7.39 -8.61
N ARG A 158 -3.09 -7.30 -7.48
CA ARG A 158 -4.23 -8.17 -7.17
C ARG A 158 -5.41 -7.86 -8.09
N GLY A 159 -5.67 -6.58 -8.37
CA GLY A 159 -6.68 -6.18 -9.34
C GLY A 159 -6.27 -6.55 -10.77
N ASP A 160 -4.99 -6.40 -11.13
CA ASP A 160 -4.51 -6.84 -12.45
C ASP A 160 -4.78 -8.34 -12.68
N GLN A 161 -4.45 -9.15 -11.68
CA GLN A 161 -4.72 -10.58 -11.71
C GLN A 161 -6.21 -10.88 -11.78
N LEU A 162 -7.04 -10.13 -11.04
CA LEU A 162 -8.50 -10.27 -11.08
C LEU A 162 -9.05 -9.97 -12.48
N MET A 163 -8.60 -8.91 -13.15
CA MET A 163 -9.11 -8.57 -14.49
C MET A 163 -8.79 -9.67 -15.51
N LEU A 164 -7.62 -10.31 -15.43
CA LEU A 164 -7.30 -11.50 -16.22
C LEU A 164 -8.23 -12.68 -15.88
N GLN A 165 -8.56 -12.87 -14.60
CA GLN A 165 -9.54 -13.90 -14.19
C GLN A 165 -10.94 -13.61 -14.72
N LEU A 166 -11.36 -12.34 -14.74
CA LEU A 166 -12.67 -11.94 -15.28
C LEU A 166 -12.73 -12.12 -16.80
N ALA A 167 -11.64 -11.84 -17.52
CA ALA A 167 -11.52 -12.16 -18.95
C ALA A 167 -11.70 -13.67 -19.18
N ARG A 168 -11.01 -14.51 -18.38
CA ARG A 168 -11.17 -15.96 -18.45
C ARG A 168 -12.58 -16.43 -18.11
N LEU A 169 -13.21 -15.87 -17.08
CA LEU A 169 -14.60 -16.17 -16.74
C LEU A 169 -15.55 -15.81 -17.87
N GLN A 170 -15.33 -14.69 -18.57
CA GLN A 170 -16.13 -14.31 -19.73
C GLN A 170 -16.02 -15.32 -20.86
N THR A 171 -14.84 -15.91 -21.10
CA THR A 171 -14.68 -17.01 -22.07
C THR A 171 -15.48 -18.25 -21.66
N LEU A 172 -15.51 -18.58 -20.36
CA LEU A 172 -16.24 -19.74 -19.84
C LEU A 172 -17.75 -19.51 -19.77
N ALA A 173 -18.18 -18.26 -19.56
CA ALA A 173 -19.57 -17.83 -19.47
C ALA A 173 -19.76 -16.53 -20.28
N PRO A 174 -20.00 -16.61 -21.60
CA PRO A 174 -20.06 -15.45 -22.48
C PRO A 174 -21.10 -14.39 -22.09
N GLY A 175 -22.21 -14.81 -21.45
CA GLY A 175 -23.27 -13.93 -20.94
C GLY A 175 -23.02 -13.34 -19.55
N LEU A 176 -21.84 -13.55 -18.96
CA LEU A 176 -21.47 -13.01 -17.66
C LEU A 176 -21.57 -11.48 -17.64
N ARG A 177 -22.22 -10.93 -16.61
CA ARG A 177 -22.34 -9.50 -16.38
C ARG A 177 -21.45 -9.05 -15.22
N ARG A 178 -20.77 -7.92 -15.36
CA ARG A 178 -19.81 -7.41 -14.37
C ARG A 178 -20.38 -6.21 -13.61
N VAL A 179 -20.33 -6.26 -12.29
CA VAL A 179 -20.72 -5.14 -11.43
C VAL A 179 -19.51 -4.71 -10.62
N GLY A 180 -19.10 -3.46 -10.74
CA GLY A 180 -18.11 -2.85 -9.86
C GLY A 180 -18.79 -1.98 -8.81
N LEU A 181 -18.39 -2.09 -7.55
CA LEU A 181 -18.88 -1.25 -6.48
C LEU A 181 -17.73 -0.41 -5.92
N SER A 182 -17.93 0.89 -5.78
CA SER A 182 -16.96 1.80 -5.19
C SER A 182 -17.64 2.87 -4.34
N ALA A 183 -16.96 3.34 -3.29
CA ALA A 183 -17.42 4.49 -2.51
C ALA A 183 -16.85 5.80 -3.04
N THR A 184 -15.55 5.83 -3.32
CA THR A 184 -14.83 7.04 -3.72
C THR A 184 -13.94 6.74 -4.93
N VAL A 185 -14.09 7.54 -5.98
CA VAL A 185 -13.33 7.40 -7.23
C VAL A 185 -12.99 8.79 -7.75
N GLU A 186 -11.72 9.03 -8.02
CA GLU A 186 -11.24 10.26 -8.66
C GLU A 186 -11.62 10.30 -10.15
N ASP A 187 -11.33 9.22 -10.88
CA ASP A 187 -11.63 9.07 -12.31
C ASP A 187 -12.58 7.87 -12.54
N PRO A 188 -13.92 8.09 -12.47
CA PRO A 188 -14.91 7.06 -12.77
C PRO A 188 -14.75 6.42 -14.16
N PRO A 189 -14.53 7.18 -15.26
CA PRO A 189 -14.24 6.60 -16.57
C PRO A 189 -13.06 5.61 -16.58
N ALA A 190 -11.93 5.96 -15.97
CA ALA A 190 -10.77 5.07 -15.91
C ALA A 190 -11.06 3.78 -15.12
N LEU A 191 -11.80 3.88 -14.01
CA LEU A 191 -12.20 2.72 -13.22
C LEU A 191 -13.21 1.83 -13.97
N ALA A 192 -14.11 2.44 -14.73
CA ALA A 192 -15.05 1.74 -15.61
C ALA A 192 -14.32 0.99 -16.74
N GLN A 193 -13.33 1.63 -17.37
CA GLN A 193 -12.46 1.00 -18.37
C GLN A 193 -11.63 -0.15 -17.77
N PHE A 194 -11.15 0.01 -16.53
CA PHE A 194 -10.46 -1.05 -15.81
C PHE A 194 -11.35 -2.29 -15.60
N LEU A 195 -12.63 -2.10 -15.24
CA LEU A 195 -13.59 -3.19 -15.06
C LEU A 195 -13.99 -3.88 -16.37
N ALA A 196 -14.30 -3.08 -17.39
CA ALA A 196 -14.75 -3.57 -18.70
C ALA A 196 -14.37 -2.57 -19.81
N PRO A 197 -13.26 -2.83 -20.54
CA PRO A 197 -12.75 -1.89 -21.54
C PRO A 197 -13.66 -1.75 -22.77
N THR A 198 -14.59 -2.68 -22.98
CA THR A 198 -15.55 -2.69 -24.09
C THR A 198 -16.82 -1.86 -23.83
N GLY A 199 -16.97 -1.29 -22.64
CA GLY A 199 -18.12 -0.48 -22.24
C GLY A 199 -18.62 -0.83 -20.84
N CYS A 200 -18.88 0.19 -20.03
CA CYS A 200 -19.37 0.05 -18.66
C CYS A 200 -20.20 1.28 -18.28
N ASP A 201 -21.46 1.06 -17.91
CA ASP A 201 -22.34 2.14 -17.44
C ASP A 201 -21.92 2.59 -16.04
N ILE A 202 -21.84 3.90 -15.82
CA ILE A 202 -21.49 4.47 -14.51
C ILE A 202 -22.77 5.01 -13.86
N LEU A 203 -23.10 4.49 -12.69
CA LEU A 203 -24.21 4.95 -11.86
C LEU A 203 -23.63 5.62 -10.62
N THR A 204 -24.10 6.83 -10.32
CA THR A 204 -23.68 7.58 -9.14
C THR A 204 -24.88 7.77 -8.22
N ALA A 205 -24.75 7.33 -6.97
CA ALA A 205 -25.74 7.60 -5.94
C ALA A 205 -25.57 9.03 -5.40
N ASP A 206 -26.60 9.53 -4.72
CA ASP A 206 -26.50 10.78 -3.98
C ASP A 206 -25.45 10.61 -2.85
N PRO A 207 -24.47 11.53 -2.74
CA PRO A 207 -23.36 11.44 -1.80
C PRO A 207 -23.80 11.56 -0.33
N GLY A 208 -25.03 12.05 -0.07
CA GLY A 208 -25.52 12.30 1.28
C GLY A 208 -25.01 13.63 1.84
N PRO A 209 -25.15 13.85 3.17
CA PRO A 209 -24.75 15.10 3.80
C PRO A 209 -23.22 15.27 3.84
N GLU A 210 -22.76 16.53 3.74
CA GLU A 210 -21.34 16.87 3.88
C GLU A 210 -20.77 16.41 5.24
N PRO A 211 -19.55 15.86 5.26
CA PRO A 211 -18.94 15.39 6.50
C PRO A 211 -18.50 16.55 7.41
N ASP A 212 -18.68 16.38 8.72
CA ASP A 212 -18.17 17.30 9.76
C ASP A 212 -16.73 16.92 10.09
N ILE A 213 -15.78 17.57 9.40
CA ILE A 213 -14.35 17.31 9.54
C ILE A 213 -13.64 18.59 9.98
N GLN A 214 -12.85 18.49 11.04
CA GLN A 214 -12.09 19.62 11.56
C GLN A 214 -10.79 19.18 12.22
N MET A 215 -9.89 20.12 12.47
CA MET A 215 -8.69 19.86 13.26
C MET A 215 -9.03 19.82 14.76
N LEU A 216 -8.49 18.85 15.50
CA LEU A 216 -8.67 18.80 16.94
C LEU A 216 -8.00 20.00 17.61
N HIS A 217 -8.76 20.74 18.41
CA HIS A 217 -8.20 21.81 19.23
C HIS A 217 -7.40 21.24 20.41
N THR A 218 -6.13 21.63 20.53
CA THR A 218 -5.21 21.21 21.59
C THR A 218 -4.68 22.40 22.38
N ALA A 219 -4.36 22.21 23.66
CA ALA A 219 -3.81 23.27 24.51
C ALA A 219 -2.36 23.64 24.12
N GLU A 220 -1.59 22.63 23.73
CA GLU A 220 -0.20 22.78 23.31
C GLU A 220 -0.08 22.69 21.80
N PRO A 221 0.87 23.41 21.19
CA PRO A 221 1.16 23.24 19.77
C PRO A 221 1.81 21.88 19.49
N PRO A 222 1.67 21.34 18.28
CA PRO A 222 2.39 20.13 17.89
C PRO A 222 3.91 20.33 17.97
N PRO A 223 4.67 19.27 18.29
CA PRO A 223 6.13 19.33 18.34
C PRO A 223 6.73 19.52 16.94
N TRP A 224 8.01 19.90 16.87
CA TRP A 224 8.69 20.12 15.59
C TRP A 224 8.94 18.83 14.80
N ALA A 225 9.24 17.71 15.48
CA ALA A 225 9.47 16.42 14.85
C ALA A 225 9.10 15.25 15.79
N GLY A 226 8.76 14.09 15.21
CA GLY A 226 8.82 12.79 15.89
C GLY A 226 7.89 12.50 17.08
N GLY A 227 6.80 13.27 17.26
CA GLY A 227 5.97 13.20 18.49
C GLY A 227 4.76 12.27 18.49
N GLY A 228 4.38 11.69 17.35
CA GLY A 228 3.27 10.70 17.26
C GLY A 228 1.92 11.19 17.80
N ALA A 229 1.72 12.51 17.88
CA ALA A 229 0.58 13.18 18.54
C ALA A 229 0.40 12.90 20.05
N HIS A 230 1.45 12.51 20.76
CA HIS A 230 1.36 12.25 22.21
C HIS A 230 0.93 13.50 23.01
N TYR A 231 1.29 14.70 22.54
CA TYR A 231 0.88 15.98 23.13
C TYR A 231 -0.65 16.17 23.13
N ALA A 232 -1.38 15.48 22.24
CA ALA A 232 -2.83 15.60 22.10
C ALA A 232 -3.62 14.54 22.87
N LEU A 233 -2.96 13.59 23.56
CA LEU A 233 -3.62 12.49 24.27
C LEU A 233 -4.75 12.94 25.22
N PRO A 234 -4.60 14.00 26.05
CA PRO A 234 -5.68 14.46 26.91
C PRO A 234 -6.90 14.94 26.12
N ALA A 235 -6.69 15.62 24.99
CA ALA A 235 -7.78 16.09 24.13
C ALA A 235 -8.46 14.92 23.42
N ILE A 236 -7.70 13.92 22.97
CA ILE A 236 -8.21 12.71 22.35
C ILE A 236 -9.05 11.89 23.34
N LEU A 237 -8.59 11.69 24.57
CA LEU A 237 -9.35 10.97 25.61
C LEU A 237 -10.69 11.65 25.90
N LYS A 238 -10.73 12.98 25.99
CA LYS A 238 -12.00 13.73 26.13
C LYS A 238 -12.98 13.46 24.97
N GLN A 239 -12.46 13.34 23.74
CA GLN A 239 -13.31 12.98 22.60
C GLN A 239 -13.81 11.54 22.70
N VAL A 240 -12.99 10.59 23.14
CA VAL A 240 -13.39 9.20 23.38
C VAL A 240 -14.46 9.10 24.48
N GLU A 241 -14.40 9.96 25.51
CA GLU A 241 -15.43 10.05 26.56
C GLU A 241 -16.75 10.63 26.04
N ALA A 242 -16.68 11.57 25.11
CA ALA A 242 -17.86 12.23 24.54
C ALA A 242 -18.61 11.40 23.48
N HIS A 243 -18.01 10.33 22.94
CA HIS A 243 -18.57 9.55 21.82
C HIS A 243 -18.66 8.06 22.16
N ARG A 244 -19.70 7.34 21.71
CA ARG A 244 -19.94 5.93 22.06
C ARG A 244 -18.81 5.02 21.61
N THR A 245 -18.39 5.16 20.36
CA THR A 245 -17.29 4.38 19.75
C THR A 245 -16.48 5.28 18.84
N THR A 246 -15.16 5.29 19.06
CA THR A 246 -14.19 6.11 18.31
C THR A 246 -13.16 5.23 17.60
N LEU A 247 -12.93 5.46 16.31
CA LEU A 247 -11.79 4.87 15.59
C LEU A 247 -10.62 5.85 15.54
N ILE A 248 -9.45 5.44 16.01
CA ILE A 248 -8.23 6.27 16.02
C ILE A 248 -7.24 5.69 15.02
N PHE A 249 -7.16 6.29 13.83
CA PHE A 249 -6.31 5.82 12.74
C PHE A 249 -4.88 6.34 12.85
N HIS A 250 -3.92 5.45 12.63
CA HIS A 250 -2.51 5.74 12.41
C HIS A 250 -2.04 5.21 11.05
N ASN A 251 -1.02 5.86 10.50
CA ASN A 251 -0.47 5.49 9.19
C ASN A 251 0.45 4.26 9.24
N THR A 252 1.04 3.94 10.40
CA THR A 252 1.94 2.80 10.57
C THR A 252 1.59 1.96 11.80
N ARG A 253 1.94 0.67 11.76
CA ARG A 253 1.73 -0.28 12.86
C ARG A 253 2.54 0.10 14.10
N ALA A 254 3.80 0.51 13.93
CA ALA A 254 4.65 1.04 14.99
C ALA A 254 3.97 2.18 15.76
N GLN A 255 3.45 3.18 15.02
CA GLN A 255 2.82 4.34 15.63
C GLN A 255 1.53 3.95 16.36
N ALA A 256 0.72 3.04 15.80
CA ALA A 256 -0.48 2.54 16.46
C ALA A 256 -0.15 1.87 17.81
N GLU A 257 0.88 1.01 17.87
CA GLU A 257 1.28 0.35 19.11
C GLU A 257 1.83 1.33 20.16
N LEU A 258 2.73 2.23 19.74
CA LEU A 258 3.30 3.25 20.63
C LEU A 258 2.23 4.18 21.19
N PHE A 259 1.31 4.62 20.34
CA PHE A 259 0.20 5.48 20.72
C PHE A 259 -0.80 4.76 21.61
N PHE A 260 -1.17 3.51 21.30
CA PHE A 260 -2.06 2.71 22.13
C PHE A 260 -1.50 2.53 23.55
N HIS A 261 -0.20 2.25 23.68
CA HIS A 261 0.45 2.15 24.99
C HIS A 261 0.40 3.48 25.76
N ALA A 262 0.69 4.61 25.09
CA ALA A 262 0.63 5.92 25.73
C ALA A 262 -0.81 6.31 26.13
N LEU A 263 -1.79 6.02 25.27
CA LEU A 263 -3.21 6.20 25.53
C LEU A 263 -3.67 5.36 26.72
N TRP A 264 -3.24 4.11 26.79
CA TRP A 264 -3.54 3.20 27.90
C TRP A 264 -3.02 3.74 29.24
N LEU A 265 -1.78 4.26 29.28
CA LEU A 265 -1.20 4.83 30.50
C LEU A 265 -1.91 6.10 30.99
N GLN A 266 -2.48 6.90 30.08
CA GLN A 266 -3.22 8.11 30.43
C GLN A 266 -4.72 7.89 30.65
N ASN A 267 -5.24 6.69 30.37
CA ASN A 267 -6.65 6.34 30.50
C ASN A 267 -7.05 6.12 31.97
N SER A 268 -7.11 7.21 32.75
CA SER A 268 -7.46 7.17 34.18
C SER A 268 -8.88 6.65 34.46
N ASN A 269 -9.78 6.78 33.48
CA ASN A 269 -11.17 6.38 33.58
C ASN A 269 -11.42 4.90 33.18
N ASN A 270 -10.36 4.14 32.88
CA ASN A 270 -10.42 2.73 32.49
C ASN A 270 -11.42 2.47 31.34
N LEU A 271 -11.49 3.40 30.38
CA LEU A 271 -12.33 3.25 29.20
C LEU A 271 -11.92 1.97 28.44
N PRO A 272 -12.86 1.14 27.99
CA PRO A 272 -12.53 -0.07 27.25
C PRO A 272 -11.98 0.31 25.87
N ILE A 273 -10.67 0.15 25.69
CA ILE A 273 -9.96 0.46 24.45
C ILE A 273 -9.30 -0.79 23.87
N GLY A 274 -9.20 -0.85 22.54
CA GLY A 274 -8.55 -1.93 21.81
C GLY A 274 -7.55 -1.43 20.76
N ILE A 275 -6.77 -2.35 20.21
CA ILE A 275 -5.85 -2.10 19.09
C ILE A 275 -6.14 -3.08 17.95
N HIS A 276 -6.06 -2.61 16.71
CA HIS A 276 -6.30 -3.45 15.53
C HIS A 276 -5.33 -3.13 14.37
N HIS A 277 -4.49 -4.11 13.99
CA HIS A 277 -3.66 -4.06 12.78
C HIS A 277 -3.29 -5.46 12.28
N GLY A 278 -2.82 -5.54 11.03
CA GLY A 278 -2.56 -6.81 10.34
C GLY A 278 -1.46 -7.70 10.95
N SER A 279 -0.56 -7.14 11.79
CA SER A 279 0.45 -7.93 12.50
C SER A 279 -0.06 -8.66 13.75
N LEU A 280 -1.28 -8.36 14.22
CA LEU A 280 -1.85 -9.03 15.40
C LEU A 280 -2.23 -10.49 15.08
N SER A 281 -2.19 -11.33 16.11
CA SER A 281 -2.62 -12.73 15.95
C SER A 281 -4.08 -12.79 15.51
N ARG A 282 -4.45 -13.87 14.82
CA ARG A 282 -5.83 -14.07 14.36
C ARG A 282 -6.83 -14.01 15.53
N GLU A 283 -6.52 -14.70 16.61
CA GLU A 283 -7.35 -14.73 17.82
C GLU A 283 -7.53 -13.33 18.44
N GLN A 284 -6.46 -12.54 18.50
CA GLN A 284 -6.54 -11.16 18.99
C GLN A 284 -7.43 -10.29 18.09
N ARG A 285 -7.30 -10.42 16.77
CA ARG A 285 -8.16 -9.68 15.83
C ARG A 285 -9.62 -10.08 15.98
N GLU A 286 -9.93 -11.38 15.93
CA GLU A 286 -11.30 -11.90 16.10
C GLU A 286 -11.94 -11.43 17.42
N ARG A 287 -11.16 -11.37 18.51
CA ARG A 287 -11.64 -10.86 19.80
C ARG A 287 -11.97 -9.37 19.76
N VAL A 288 -11.12 -8.54 19.15
CA VAL A 288 -11.37 -7.08 19.02
C VAL A 288 -12.55 -6.82 18.08
N GLU A 289 -12.61 -7.55 16.96
CA GLU A 289 -13.72 -7.48 15.99
C GLU A 289 -15.05 -7.85 16.66
N ALA A 290 -15.10 -8.95 17.43
CA ALA A 290 -16.30 -9.35 18.16
C ALA A 290 -16.73 -8.33 19.23
N ALA A 291 -15.77 -7.76 19.97
CA ALA A 291 -16.04 -6.70 20.96
C ALA A 291 -16.53 -5.40 20.30
N MET A 292 -16.06 -5.11 19.08
CA MET A 292 -16.52 -3.96 18.31
C MET A 292 -17.96 -4.16 17.82
N VAL A 293 -18.29 -5.31 17.24
CA VAL A 293 -19.67 -5.67 16.82
C VAL A 293 -20.64 -5.66 18.01
N ALA A 294 -20.18 -6.08 19.19
CA ALA A 294 -20.97 -6.02 20.43
C ALA A 294 -21.13 -4.60 21.00
N GLY A 295 -20.44 -3.60 20.45
CA GLY A 295 -20.46 -2.22 20.95
C GLY A 295 -19.85 -2.06 22.35
N SER A 296 -18.93 -2.96 22.75
CA SER A 296 -18.33 -2.96 24.09
C SER A 296 -17.03 -2.15 24.20
N LEU A 297 -16.54 -1.59 23.09
CA LEU A 297 -15.33 -0.76 23.04
C LEU A 297 -15.66 0.72 22.83
N ARG A 298 -15.00 1.58 23.60
CA ARG A 298 -15.07 3.04 23.49
C ARG A 298 -14.12 3.59 22.43
N ALA A 299 -12.93 3.00 22.29
CA ALA A 299 -12.01 3.38 21.23
C ALA A 299 -11.20 2.20 20.70
N ILE A 300 -10.86 2.29 19.42
CA ILE A 300 -9.98 1.32 18.75
C ILE A 300 -8.87 2.07 18.05
N VAL A 301 -7.63 1.86 18.49
CA VAL A 301 -6.43 2.35 17.79
C VAL A 301 -6.13 1.42 16.63
N CYS A 302 -6.11 1.92 15.41
CA CYS A 302 -6.06 1.08 14.23
C CYS A 302 -5.17 1.63 13.11
N THR A 303 -4.86 0.76 12.16
CA THR A 303 -4.19 1.14 10.91
C THR A 303 -5.15 0.92 9.74
N GLY A 304 -4.65 0.94 8.51
CA GLY A 304 -5.46 0.69 7.31
C GLY A 304 -6.16 -0.67 7.24
N SER A 305 -5.93 -1.56 8.21
CA SER A 305 -6.74 -2.77 8.39
C SER A 305 -8.24 -2.51 8.54
N LEU A 306 -8.64 -1.31 8.99
CA LEU A 306 -10.04 -0.91 9.15
C LEU A 306 -10.48 0.16 8.12
N ASP A 307 -9.65 0.49 7.11
CA ASP A 307 -10.00 1.49 6.08
C ASP A 307 -11.18 1.01 5.20
N LEU A 308 -11.30 -0.30 4.99
CA LEU A 308 -12.18 -0.89 3.97
C LEU A 308 -13.23 -1.87 4.53
N GLY A 309 -14.43 -1.77 3.93
CA GLY A 309 -15.34 -2.88 3.70
C GLY A 309 -16.30 -3.27 4.82
N ILE A 310 -15.85 -3.37 6.06
CA ILE A 310 -16.66 -4.05 7.09
C ILE A 310 -17.60 -3.05 7.77
N ASP A 311 -18.87 -3.45 7.95
CA ASP A 311 -19.83 -2.72 8.77
C ASP A 311 -19.52 -3.01 10.25
N TRP A 312 -18.81 -2.08 10.88
CA TRP A 312 -18.28 -2.27 12.24
C TRP A 312 -19.23 -1.83 13.35
N GLY A 313 -20.49 -1.50 13.01
CA GLY A 313 -21.48 -0.93 13.94
C GLY A 313 -21.50 0.61 13.92
N ASP A 314 -22.32 1.20 14.79
CA ASP A 314 -22.49 2.66 14.95
C ASP A 314 -21.20 3.29 15.53
N VAL A 315 -20.19 3.53 14.69
CA VAL A 315 -19.02 4.36 15.02
C VAL A 315 -19.43 5.82 14.94
N ASP A 316 -19.24 6.58 16.01
CA ASP A 316 -19.70 7.98 16.06
C ASP A 316 -18.62 8.97 15.61
N LEU A 317 -17.35 8.60 15.76
CA LEU A 317 -16.21 9.49 15.55
C LEU A 317 -15.02 8.76 14.96
N VAL A 318 -14.39 9.39 13.97
CA VAL A 318 -13.07 9.01 13.46
C VAL A 318 -12.04 10.06 13.85
N ILE A 319 -10.91 9.64 14.41
CA ILE A 319 -9.75 10.48 14.69
C ILE A 319 -8.60 10.02 13.80
N GLN A 320 -8.10 10.90 12.95
CA GLN A 320 -6.93 10.64 12.10
C GLN A 320 -5.70 11.24 12.77
N VAL A 321 -4.79 10.39 13.24
CA VAL A 321 -3.52 10.81 13.85
C VAL A 321 -2.43 10.88 12.80
N GLY A 322 -1.79 12.04 12.76
CA GLY A 322 -0.90 12.48 11.72
C GLY A 322 -1.64 12.84 10.44
N ALA A 323 -0.98 13.59 9.57
CA ALA A 323 -1.53 13.91 8.27
C ALA A 323 -1.92 12.65 7.48
N PRO A 324 -3.03 12.69 6.71
CA PRO A 324 -3.56 11.51 6.03
C PRO A 324 -2.70 11.01 4.88
N LYS A 325 -1.75 11.83 4.39
CA LYS A 325 -0.87 11.64 3.22
C LYS A 325 -1.60 11.53 1.87
N ASN A 326 -2.85 11.09 1.86
CA ASN A 326 -3.73 11.01 0.71
C ASN A 326 -5.18 11.32 1.17
N VAL A 327 -5.85 12.22 0.45
CA VAL A 327 -7.23 12.68 0.63
C VAL A 327 -8.25 11.57 0.37
N LYS A 328 -8.09 10.77 -0.69
CA LYS A 328 -8.97 9.62 -0.98
C LYS A 328 -9.07 8.67 0.22
N ARG A 329 -7.93 8.39 0.86
CA ARG A 329 -7.89 7.56 2.07
C ARG A 329 -8.54 8.24 3.27
N LEU A 330 -8.34 9.56 3.44
CA LEU A 330 -9.01 10.33 4.47
C LEU A 330 -10.54 10.20 4.34
N VAL A 331 -11.09 10.40 3.14
CA VAL A 331 -12.54 10.28 2.89
C VAL A 331 -13.04 8.86 3.19
N GLN A 332 -12.29 7.82 2.81
CA GLN A 332 -12.64 6.44 3.14
C GLN A 332 -12.68 6.15 4.64
N ARG A 333 -11.72 6.68 5.39
CA ARG A 333 -11.68 6.57 6.86
C ARG A 333 -12.85 7.30 7.50
N ILE A 334 -13.14 8.51 7.04
CA ILE A 334 -14.24 9.33 7.56
C ILE A 334 -15.58 8.66 7.32
N GLY A 335 -15.78 8.05 6.16
CA GLY A 335 -16.99 7.28 5.83
C GLY A 335 -17.26 6.08 6.75
N ARG A 336 -16.35 5.77 7.69
CA ARG A 336 -16.58 4.81 8.78
C ARG A 336 -17.37 5.39 9.95
N ALA A 337 -17.35 6.72 10.15
CA ALA A 337 -18.16 7.38 11.18
C ALA A 337 -19.58 7.63 10.65
N ASN A 338 -20.57 7.45 11.52
CA ASN A 338 -22.00 7.58 11.26
C ASN A 338 -22.41 6.91 9.95
N HIS A 339 -22.29 5.57 9.90
CA HIS A 339 -22.57 4.71 8.74
C HIS A 339 -24.07 4.64 8.38
N ARG A 340 -24.77 5.77 8.41
CA ARG A 340 -26.19 5.97 8.11
C ARG A 340 -26.29 6.97 6.97
N TYR A 341 -27.07 6.64 5.93
CA TYR A 341 -27.24 7.44 4.72
C TYR A 341 -27.63 8.92 4.99
N ASN A 342 -28.36 9.20 6.08
CA ASN A 342 -28.91 10.51 6.40
C ASN A 342 -28.18 11.28 7.51
N ALA A 343 -26.99 10.86 7.94
CA ALA A 343 -26.23 11.52 9.01
C ALA A 343 -24.81 11.87 8.55
N PRO A 344 -24.29 13.07 8.87
CA PRO A 344 -22.93 13.45 8.48
C PRO A 344 -21.91 12.61 9.25
N SER A 345 -20.91 12.09 8.54
CA SER A 345 -19.74 11.48 9.16
C SER A 345 -18.95 12.53 9.94
N LYS A 346 -18.53 12.20 11.16
CA LYS A 346 -17.75 13.11 12.02
C LYS A 346 -16.29 12.66 12.12
N ALA A 347 -15.36 13.59 11.90
CA ALA A 347 -13.94 13.28 12.02
C ALA A 347 -13.07 14.44 12.55
N LEU A 348 -11.99 14.06 13.22
CA LEU A 348 -11.00 14.98 13.78
C LEU A 348 -9.60 14.64 13.29
N LEU A 349 -8.88 15.64 12.77
CA LEU A 349 -7.47 15.51 12.40
C LEU A 349 -6.56 15.94 13.56
N VAL A 350 -5.52 15.16 13.84
CA VAL A 350 -4.52 15.47 14.87
C VAL A 350 -3.12 15.43 14.26
N PRO A 351 -2.51 16.58 13.91
CA PRO A 351 -1.16 16.62 13.36
C PRO A 351 -0.13 15.99 14.30
N ALA A 352 0.80 15.18 13.79
CA ALA A 352 1.84 14.58 14.64
C ALA A 352 3.04 15.53 14.87
N ASN A 353 3.19 16.54 14.02
CA ASN A 353 4.19 17.59 14.12
C ASN A 353 3.68 18.90 13.50
N ARG A 354 4.47 19.97 13.63
CA ARG A 354 4.09 21.33 13.22
C ARG A 354 3.96 21.49 11.69
N PHE A 355 4.72 20.76 10.88
CA PHE A 355 4.57 20.79 9.43
C PHE A 355 3.25 20.14 9.00
N GLU A 356 2.89 19.02 9.63
CA GLU A 356 1.64 18.29 9.34
C GLU A 356 0.37 19.13 9.61
N VAL A 357 0.45 20.24 10.35
CA VAL A 357 -0.67 21.20 10.47
C VAL A 357 -1.05 21.76 9.09
N VAL A 358 -0.05 22.14 8.29
CA VAL A 358 -0.26 22.68 6.94
C VAL A 358 -0.86 21.61 6.03
N GLU A 359 -0.35 20.38 6.11
CA GLU A 359 -0.91 19.23 5.38
C GLU A 359 -2.35 18.93 5.77
N CYS A 360 -2.68 18.96 7.06
CA CYS A 360 -4.04 18.72 7.54
C CYS A 360 -5.01 19.78 7.01
N VAL A 361 -4.63 21.06 7.01
CA VAL A 361 -5.44 22.12 6.40
C VAL A 361 -5.59 21.91 4.89
N ALA A 362 -4.50 21.61 4.19
CA ALA A 362 -4.55 21.30 2.75
C ALA A 362 -5.48 20.11 2.44
N ALA A 363 -5.50 19.09 3.30
CA ALA A 363 -6.38 17.94 3.16
C ALA A 363 -7.85 18.30 3.43
N LEU A 364 -8.13 19.14 4.42
CA LEU A 364 -9.49 19.64 4.68
C LEU A 364 -10.03 20.45 3.48
N GLU A 365 -9.22 21.35 2.94
CA GLU A 365 -9.56 22.12 1.73
C GLU A 365 -9.76 21.21 0.49
N ALA A 366 -9.03 20.09 0.42
CA ALA A 366 -9.20 19.12 -0.65
C ALA A 366 -10.53 18.36 -0.55
N VAL A 367 -10.90 17.93 0.67
CA VAL A 367 -12.20 17.27 0.91
C VAL A 367 -13.36 18.22 0.60
N GLN A 368 -13.30 19.46 1.06
CA GLN A 368 -14.30 20.49 0.77
C GLN A 368 -14.45 20.80 -0.73
N ALA A 369 -13.36 20.69 -1.48
CA ALA A 369 -13.37 20.87 -2.94
C ALA A 369 -13.71 19.59 -3.72
N HIS A 370 -14.04 18.48 -3.03
CA HIS A 370 -14.22 17.15 -3.61
C HIS A 370 -13.05 16.68 -4.50
N ALA A 371 -11.83 17.14 -4.19
CA ALA A 371 -10.62 16.78 -4.91
C ALA A 371 -9.99 15.53 -4.27
N LEU A 372 -10.06 14.40 -4.96
CA LEU A 372 -9.46 13.14 -4.54
C LEU A 372 -8.13 12.93 -5.26
N ASP A 373 -7.17 12.27 -4.62
CA ASP A 373 -5.91 11.91 -5.27
C ASP A 373 -6.04 10.63 -6.10
N GLY A 374 -5.27 10.59 -7.18
CA GLY A 374 -4.83 9.38 -7.84
C GLY A 374 -3.85 9.71 -8.97
N GLU A 375 -3.20 8.66 -9.47
CA GLU A 375 -2.23 8.75 -10.54
C GLU A 375 -2.77 7.93 -11.73
N ALA A 376 -2.49 8.39 -12.95
CA ALA A 376 -2.87 7.68 -14.16
C ALA A 376 -2.29 6.26 -14.12
N ARG A 377 -3.18 5.26 -14.11
CA ARG A 377 -2.74 3.87 -14.06
C ARG A 377 -2.09 3.51 -15.39
N GLY A 378 -0.81 3.13 -15.33
CA GLY A 378 -0.11 2.55 -16.47
C GLY A 378 -0.61 1.14 -16.84
N PRO A 379 0.01 0.50 -17.84
CA PRO A 379 -0.35 -0.85 -18.26
C PRO A 379 -0.16 -1.88 -17.14
N GLY A 380 -0.90 -2.99 -17.24
CA GLY A 380 -0.80 -4.13 -16.33
C GLY A 380 0.61 -4.75 -16.33
N PRO A 381 1.11 -5.20 -15.17
CA PRO A 381 2.49 -5.67 -15.05
C PRO A 381 2.65 -7.09 -15.62
N LEU A 382 3.74 -7.29 -16.37
CA LEU A 382 3.95 -8.50 -17.16
C LEU A 382 4.27 -9.75 -16.30
N ASP A 383 4.73 -9.60 -15.06
CA ASP A 383 4.92 -10.72 -14.14
C ASP A 383 3.59 -11.37 -13.75
N VAL A 384 2.53 -10.58 -13.58
CA VAL A 384 1.16 -11.04 -13.33
C VAL A 384 0.61 -11.78 -14.55
N LEU A 385 0.88 -11.30 -15.76
CA LEU A 385 0.55 -12.01 -16.99
C LEU A 385 1.25 -13.38 -17.06
N CYS A 386 2.54 -13.44 -16.73
CA CYS A 386 3.29 -14.71 -16.67
C CYS A 386 2.64 -15.70 -15.69
N GLN A 387 2.24 -15.23 -14.51
CA GLN A 387 1.52 -16.06 -13.54
C GLN A 387 0.20 -16.59 -14.10
N HIS A 388 -0.55 -15.74 -14.81
CA HIS A 388 -1.82 -16.12 -15.41
C HIS A 388 -1.66 -17.18 -16.51
N LEU A 389 -0.65 -17.06 -17.37
CA LEU A 389 -0.34 -18.08 -18.39
C LEU A 389 -0.07 -19.46 -17.75
N LEU A 390 0.72 -19.50 -16.66
CA LEU A 390 0.98 -20.73 -15.91
C LEU A 390 -0.30 -21.29 -15.26
N ALA A 391 -1.16 -20.43 -14.72
CA ALA A 391 -2.44 -20.84 -14.14
C ALA A 391 -3.37 -21.45 -15.20
N THR A 392 -3.41 -20.86 -16.40
CA THR A 392 -4.18 -21.37 -17.54
C THR A 392 -3.64 -22.72 -18.00
N ALA A 393 -2.31 -22.88 -18.14
CA ALA A 393 -1.67 -24.16 -18.46
C ALA A 393 -1.98 -25.25 -17.42
N ALA A 394 -2.08 -24.88 -16.13
CA ALA A 394 -2.39 -25.80 -15.04
C ALA A 394 -3.85 -26.28 -15.05
N ALA A 395 -4.76 -25.53 -15.68
CA ALA A 395 -6.14 -25.93 -15.93
C ALA A 395 -6.29 -26.77 -17.20
N GLY A 396 -5.40 -26.60 -18.18
CA GLY A 396 -5.37 -27.41 -19.40
C GLY A 396 -4.62 -26.75 -20.56
N PRO A 397 -4.42 -27.46 -21.69
CA PRO A 397 -3.76 -26.90 -22.86
C PRO A 397 -4.54 -25.74 -23.50
N PHE A 398 -3.84 -24.70 -23.94
CA PHE A 398 -4.44 -23.51 -24.55
C PHE A 398 -3.80 -23.13 -25.90
N ASP A 399 -4.56 -22.44 -26.74
CA ASP A 399 -4.07 -21.82 -27.97
C ASP A 399 -3.56 -20.40 -27.67
N ALA A 400 -2.38 -20.05 -28.19
CA ALA A 400 -1.72 -18.78 -27.86
C ALA A 400 -2.46 -17.57 -28.42
N ASP A 401 -2.98 -17.65 -29.65
CA ASP A 401 -3.65 -16.52 -30.31
C ASP A 401 -5.03 -16.26 -29.69
N GLN A 402 -5.75 -17.33 -29.32
CA GLN A 402 -6.99 -17.22 -28.57
C GLN A 402 -6.77 -16.62 -27.18
N LEU A 403 -5.74 -17.08 -26.46
CA LEU A 403 -5.45 -16.55 -25.13
C LEU A 403 -4.97 -15.09 -25.19
N PHE A 404 -4.21 -14.69 -26.20
CA PHE A 404 -3.86 -13.28 -26.42
C PHE A 404 -5.11 -12.40 -26.61
N THR A 405 -6.07 -12.87 -27.42
CA THR A 405 -7.34 -12.17 -27.64
C THR A 405 -8.15 -12.06 -26.34
N GLU A 406 -8.20 -13.14 -25.55
CA GLU A 406 -8.84 -13.17 -24.23
C GLU A 406 -8.20 -12.15 -23.28
N VAL A 407 -6.86 -12.15 -23.16
CA VAL A 407 -6.10 -11.25 -22.28
C VAL A 407 -6.36 -9.78 -22.59
N ARG A 408 -6.50 -9.39 -23.87
CA ARG A 408 -6.80 -8.01 -24.26
C ARG A 408 -8.21 -7.55 -23.90
N THR A 409 -9.08 -8.43 -23.42
CA THR A 409 -10.38 -8.03 -22.83
C THR A 409 -10.28 -7.64 -21.35
N ALA A 410 -9.13 -7.86 -20.71
CA ALA A 410 -8.85 -7.39 -19.36
C ALA A 410 -8.38 -5.92 -19.39
N GLY A 411 -8.98 -5.05 -18.57
CA GLY A 411 -8.72 -3.60 -18.59
C GLY A 411 -7.23 -3.20 -18.63
N PRO A 412 -6.39 -3.66 -17.69
CA PRO A 412 -4.96 -3.32 -17.66
C PRO A 412 -4.15 -3.81 -18.87
N TYR A 413 -4.67 -4.78 -19.62
CA TYR A 413 -3.99 -5.44 -20.74
C TYR A 413 -4.66 -5.14 -22.08
N ALA A 414 -5.61 -4.21 -22.14
CA ALA A 414 -6.33 -3.87 -23.37
C ALA A 414 -5.40 -3.41 -24.51
N THR A 415 -4.31 -2.74 -24.14
CA THR A 415 -3.26 -2.23 -25.03
C THR A 415 -2.03 -3.14 -25.11
N LEU A 416 -2.07 -4.35 -24.53
CA LEU A 416 -0.96 -5.29 -24.55
C LEU A 416 -0.51 -5.60 -25.98
N SER A 417 0.78 -5.42 -26.25
CA SER A 417 1.36 -5.73 -27.55
C SER A 417 1.51 -7.25 -27.74
N ARG A 418 1.50 -7.70 -28.99
CA ARG A 418 1.76 -9.10 -29.31
C ARG A 418 3.18 -9.51 -28.87
N ALA A 419 4.15 -8.62 -29.05
CA ALA A 419 5.54 -8.87 -28.67
C ALA A 419 5.69 -9.10 -27.15
N ASP A 420 5.03 -8.30 -26.32
CA ASP A 420 5.07 -8.48 -24.86
C ASP A 420 4.39 -9.77 -24.42
N PHE A 421 3.25 -10.12 -25.06
CA PHE A 421 2.58 -11.40 -24.80
C PHE A 421 3.48 -12.58 -25.16
N ASP A 422 4.11 -12.56 -26.34
CA ASP A 422 5.01 -13.62 -26.79
C ASP A 422 6.26 -13.72 -25.90
N ALA A 423 6.80 -12.59 -25.42
CA ALA A 423 7.90 -12.58 -24.46
C ALA A 423 7.50 -13.21 -23.13
N CYS A 424 6.30 -12.90 -22.61
CA CYS A 424 5.74 -13.58 -21.44
C CYS A 424 5.54 -15.09 -21.68
N LEU A 425 5.07 -15.47 -22.86
CA LEU A 425 4.86 -16.87 -23.21
C LEU A 425 6.19 -17.64 -23.32
N ASP A 426 7.20 -17.08 -23.97
CA ASP A 426 8.54 -17.68 -24.06
C ASP A 426 9.17 -17.83 -22.67
N PHE A 427 9.12 -16.77 -21.86
CA PHE A 427 9.58 -16.83 -20.48
C PHE A 427 8.82 -17.90 -19.67
N THR A 428 7.50 -17.98 -19.77
CA THR A 428 6.73 -19.00 -19.04
C THR A 428 7.05 -20.40 -19.54
N ALA A 429 7.30 -20.58 -20.84
CA ALA A 429 7.66 -21.86 -21.44
C ALA A 429 9.06 -22.33 -21.06
N THR A 430 10.07 -21.47 -21.12
CA THR A 430 11.49 -21.88 -21.06
C THR A 430 12.33 -21.17 -20.00
N GLY A 431 11.77 -20.14 -19.35
CA GLY A 431 12.50 -19.24 -18.48
C GLY A 431 13.29 -18.16 -19.22
N GLY A 432 13.18 -18.06 -20.55
CA GLY A 432 13.94 -17.11 -21.37
C GLY A 432 15.26 -17.68 -21.89
N TYR A 433 15.98 -16.89 -22.70
CA TYR A 433 17.17 -17.33 -23.43
C TYR A 433 18.26 -17.92 -22.53
N ALA A 434 18.60 -17.25 -21.42
CA ALA A 434 19.61 -17.75 -20.47
C ALA A 434 19.22 -19.05 -19.75
N LEU A 435 17.92 -19.31 -19.58
CA LEU A 435 17.42 -20.39 -18.74
C LEU A 435 16.94 -21.61 -19.53
N ARG A 436 16.69 -21.47 -20.84
CA ARG A 436 16.14 -22.53 -21.72
C ARG A 436 16.96 -23.83 -21.77
N ALA A 437 18.27 -23.74 -21.50
CA ALA A 437 19.17 -24.88 -21.48
C ALA A 437 18.98 -25.81 -20.26
N TYR A 438 18.29 -25.34 -19.22
CA TYR A 438 18.07 -26.10 -18.00
C TYR A 438 16.67 -26.73 -18.00
N ASP A 439 16.61 -28.06 -17.88
CA ASP A 439 15.35 -28.82 -17.89
C ASP A 439 14.30 -28.30 -16.89
N LYS A 440 14.74 -27.83 -15.72
CA LYS A 440 13.86 -27.31 -14.66
C LYS A 440 13.04 -26.09 -15.08
N TRP A 441 13.49 -25.32 -16.08
CA TRP A 441 12.83 -24.10 -16.54
C TRP A 441 11.98 -24.28 -17.80
N GLN A 442 12.06 -25.46 -18.43
CA GLN A 442 11.18 -25.86 -19.52
C GLN A 442 9.82 -26.32 -18.95
N ARG A 443 8.94 -25.37 -18.65
CA ARG A 443 7.66 -25.60 -17.97
C ARG A 443 6.51 -25.91 -18.94
N LEU A 444 6.52 -25.32 -20.14
CA LEU A 444 5.48 -25.51 -21.15
C LEU A 444 6.04 -26.17 -22.41
N MET A 445 5.17 -26.85 -23.14
CA MET A 445 5.48 -27.49 -24.42
C MET A 445 4.32 -27.32 -25.39
N LEU A 446 4.65 -26.96 -26.64
CA LEU A 446 3.69 -26.88 -27.73
C LEU A 446 3.42 -28.29 -28.28
N ARG A 447 2.16 -28.74 -28.23
CA ARG A 447 1.70 -30.03 -28.76
C ARG A 447 0.41 -29.82 -29.54
N GLY A 448 0.40 -30.18 -30.83
CA GLY A 448 -0.80 -30.04 -31.67
C GLY A 448 -1.34 -28.62 -31.74
N GLY A 449 -0.46 -27.62 -31.82
CA GLY A 449 -0.81 -26.20 -31.85
C GLY A 449 -1.21 -25.59 -30.50
N LYS A 450 -1.26 -26.36 -29.41
CA LYS A 450 -1.61 -25.88 -28.07
C LYS A 450 -0.44 -25.98 -27.09
N TRP A 451 -0.29 -24.96 -26.26
CA TRP A 451 0.66 -24.94 -25.16
C TRP A 451 0.05 -25.64 -23.95
N GLY A 452 0.80 -26.57 -23.35
CA GLY A 452 0.43 -27.22 -22.11
C GLY A 452 1.64 -27.44 -21.21
N LEU A 453 1.41 -27.87 -19.97
CA LEU A 453 2.50 -28.23 -19.06
C LEU A 453 3.35 -29.36 -19.65
N ARG A 454 4.69 -29.21 -19.59
CA ARG A 454 5.63 -30.30 -19.94
C ARG A 454 5.41 -31.51 -19.02
N ASP A 455 5.30 -31.26 -17.72
CA ASP A 455 4.93 -32.23 -16.68
C ASP A 455 3.61 -31.82 -16.00
N PRO A 456 2.52 -32.60 -16.14
CA PRO A 456 1.24 -32.33 -15.48
C PRO A 456 1.34 -32.23 -13.94
N ARG A 457 2.33 -32.86 -13.31
CA ARG A 457 2.53 -32.80 -11.84
C ARG A 457 2.85 -31.40 -11.36
N SER A 458 3.45 -30.57 -12.21
CA SER A 458 3.78 -29.17 -11.89
C SER A 458 2.55 -28.30 -11.61
N ALA A 459 1.36 -28.72 -12.04
CA ALA A 459 0.11 -28.01 -11.75
C ALA A 459 -0.13 -27.83 -10.24
N ALA A 460 0.25 -28.82 -9.41
CA ALA A 460 0.12 -28.71 -7.95
C ALA A 460 1.06 -27.64 -7.36
N VAL A 461 2.29 -27.55 -7.88
CA VAL A 461 3.28 -26.55 -7.44
C VAL A 461 2.87 -25.15 -7.88
N ILE A 462 2.40 -25.00 -9.12
CA ILE A 462 1.86 -23.72 -9.63
C ILE A 462 0.75 -23.23 -8.70
N ARG A 463 -0.24 -24.09 -8.39
CA ARG A 463 -1.35 -23.74 -7.49
C ARG A 463 -0.90 -23.35 -6.09
N GLN A 464 0.14 -23.96 -5.53
CA GLN A 464 0.67 -23.60 -4.20
C GLN A 464 1.32 -22.21 -4.19
N ASN A 465 1.72 -21.69 -5.35
CA ASN A 465 2.45 -20.43 -5.48
C ASN A 465 1.64 -19.31 -6.15
N LEU A 466 0.40 -19.56 -6.57
CA LEU A 466 -0.48 -18.52 -7.14
C LEU A 466 -0.78 -17.43 -6.10
N GLY A 467 -0.50 -16.18 -6.46
CA GLY A 467 -0.85 -15.00 -5.68
C GLY A 467 0.13 -13.86 -5.89
N THR A 468 -0.39 -12.64 -5.98
CA THR A 468 0.42 -11.43 -6.19
C THR A 468 0.83 -10.72 -4.90
N ILE A 469 0.24 -11.10 -3.76
CA ILE A 469 0.65 -10.61 -2.44
C ILE A 469 2.01 -11.23 -2.12
N ILE A 470 3.02 -10.44 -1.83
CA ILE A 470 4.33 -10.89 -1.37
C ILE A 470 4.44 -10.54 0.11
N ASP A 471 4.64 -11.56 0.96
CA ASP A 471 4.86 -11.35 2.39
C ASP A 471 6.18 -10.60 2.60
N THR A 472 6.19 -9.66 3.53
CA THR A 472 7.46 -9.13 4.06
C THR A 472 8.14 -10.25 4.84
N GLU A 473 9.38 -10.60 4.49
CA GLU A 473 10.12 -11.61 5.24
C GLU A 473 10.41 -11.10 6.65
N THR A 474 10.12 -11.92 7.64
CA THR A 474 10.35 -11.65 9.06
C THR A 474 11.44 -12.56 9.61
N LEU A 475 12.24 -12.05 10.53
CA LEU A 475 13.19 -12.78 11.35
C LEU A 475 12.63 -12.93 12.77
N LYS A 476 12.81 -14.10 13.36
CA LYS A 476 12.40 -14.34 14.76
C LYS A 476 13.30 -13.56 15.70
N VAL A 477 12.74 -12.99 16.76
CA VAL A 477 13.51 -12.31 17.81
C VAL A 477 13.52 -13.16 19.07
N ARG A 478 14.71 -13.40 19.63
CA ARG A 478 14.89 -14.20 20.84
C ARG A 478 15.89 -13.56 21.80
N MET A 479 15.69 -13.78 23.09
CA MET A 479 16.68 -13.43 24.11
C MET A 479 17.99 -14.21 23.89
N LYS A 480 19.13 -13.54 23.96
CA LYS A 480 20.46 -14.14 23.91
C LYS A 480 20.72 -14.91 25.19
N ASN A 481 20.68 -16.25 25.13
CA ASN A 481 21.04 -17.16 26.22
C ASN A 481 21.72 -18.42 25.65
N ARG A 482 22.59 -19.07 26.44
CA ARG A 482 23.36 -20.28 26.04
C ARG A 482 22.54 -21.48 25.56
N MET A 483 21.22 -21.53 25.83
CA MET A 483 20.33 -22.64 25.45
C MET A 483 19.21 -22.25 24.46
N GLY A 484 19.35 -21.14 23.73
CA GLY A 484 18.32 -20.65 22.81
C GLY A 484 17.20 -19.93 23.55
N GLY A 485 17.44 -18.68 23.94
CA GLY A 485 16.59 -17.95 24.89
C GLY A 485 15.17 -17.67 24.41
N THR A 486 14.36 -17.09 25.31
CA THR A 486 12.91 -16.90 25.16
C THR A 486 12.54 -16.17 23.87
N PRO A 487 11.57 -16.67 23.08
CA PRO A 487 11.05 -15.97 21.92
C PRO A 487 10.26 -14.74 22.34
N LEU A 488 10.47 -13.62 21.63
CA LEU A 488 9.82 -12.34 21.90
C LEU A 488 8.86 -11.90 20.79
N GLY A 489 9.03 -12.44 19.58
CA GLY A 489 8.19 -12.13 18.43
C GLY A 489 8.98 -12.24 17.14
N GLU A 490 8.58 -11.46 16.14
CA GLU A 490 9.25 -11.38 14.83
C GLU A 490 9.41 -9.91 14.40
N VAL A 491 10.47 -9.62 13.65
CA VAL A 491 10.73 -8.30 13.03
C VAL A 491 10.97 -8.47 11.55
N GLU A 492 10.69 -7.45 10.74
CA GLU A 492 11.02 -7.51 9.30
C GLU A 492 12.53 -7.64 9.07
N GLU A 493 12.92 -8.47 8.09
CA GLU A 493 14.32 -8.66 7.72
C GLU A 493 14.99 -7.33 7.34
N SER A 494 14.28 -6.45 6.61
CA SER A 494 14.79 -5.13 6.25
C SER A 494 15.04 -4.24 7.46
N PHE A 495 14.23 -4.36 8.52
CA PHE A 495 14.48 -3.63 9.75
C PHE A 495 15.71 -4.21 10.46
N ALA A 496 15.80 -5.53 10.57
CA ALA A 496 16.95 -6.20 11.16
C ALA A 496 18.27 -5.87 10.45
N ALA A 497 18.24 -5.71 9.12
CA ALA A 497 19.40 -5.30 8.32
C ALA A 497 19.88 -3.87 8.63
N THR A 498 19.01 -3.00 9.17
CA THR A 498 19.41 -1.64 9.61
C THR A 498 20.00 -1.61 11.02
N LEU A 499 19.95 -2.72 11.76
CA LEU A 499 20.40 -2.78 13.15
C LEU A 499 21.91 -3.03 13.22
N THR A 500 22.59 -2.22 14.01
CA THR A 500 23.99 -2.40 14.42
C THR A 500 24.04 -2.89 15.86
N THR A 501 24.97 -3.78 16.19
CA THR A 501 25.10 -4.33 17.56
C THR A 501 25.14 -3.21 18.60
N GLY A 502 24.26 -3.28 19.61
CA GLY A 502 24.08 -2.24 20.62
C GLY A 502 22.84 -1.35 20.40
N ASP A 503 22.26 -1.33 19.20
CA ASP A 503 20.98 -0.67 18.93
C ASP A 503 19.87 -1.22 19.82
N THR A 504 18.91 -0.39 20.23
CA THR A 504 17.73 -0.83 20.98
C THR A 504 16.48 -0.74 20.13
N PHE A 505 15.50 -1.63 20.31
CA PHE A 505 14.19 -1.54 19.63
C PHE A 505 13.07 -2.11 20.49
N LEU A 506 11.81 -1.82 20.12
CA LEU A 506 10.63 -2.29 20.84
C LEU A 506 10.09 -3.57 20.18
N ILE A 507 9.82 -4.60 20.97
CA ILE A 507 9.12 -5.81 20.52
C ILE A 507 8.29 -6.39 21.66
N GLY A 508 7.02 -6.72 21.39
CA GLY A 508 6.12 -7.29 22.40
C GLY A 508 5.97 -6.41 23.65
N GLY A 509 6.02 -5.08 23.49
CA GLY A 509 5.98 -4.12 24.59
C GLY A 509 7.27 -4.00 25.41
N GLN A 510 8.36 -4.66 25.02
CA GLN A 510 9.64 -4.63 25.73
C GLN A 510 10.73 -3.95 24.90
N ILE A 511 11.54 -3.10 25.54
CA ILE A 511 12.74 -2.50 24.92
C ILE A 511 13.90 -3.48 25.06
N VAL A 512 14.43 -3.91 23.91
CA VAL A 512 15.51 -4.89 23.81
C VAL A 512 16.71 -4.29 23.08
N ARG A 513 17.91 -4.79 23.36
CA ARG A 513 19.16 -4.41 22.71
C ARG A 513 19.59 -5.49 21.72
N TYR A 514 19.83 -5.12 20.48
CA TYR A 514 20.32 -5.97 19.41
C TYR A 514 21.75 -6.44 19.68
N GLU A 515 21.97 -7.75 19.63
CA GLU A 515 23.27 -8.38 19.84
C GLU A 515 23.88 -8.88 18.52
N GLY A 516 23.04 -9.38 17.62
CA GLY A 516 23.43 -9.92 16.33
C GLY A 516 22.34 -10.80 15.71
N ILE A 517 22.60 -11.31 14.51
CA ILE A 517 21.75 -12.31 13.83
C ILE A 517 22.48 -13.65 13.81
N ARG A 518 21.80 -14.71 14.26
CA ARG A 518 22.26 -16.09 14.18
C ARG A 518 21.13 -16.98 13.67
N ASP A 519 21.38 -17.76 12.63
CA ASP A 519 20.42 -18.74 12.08
C ASP A 519 18.99 -18.17 11.86
N LEU A 520 18.90 -17.01 11.19
CA LEU A 520 17.64 -16.29 10.93
C LEU A 520 16.89 -15.83 12.20
N THR A 521 17.60 -15.76 13.32
CA THR A 521 17.11 -15.25 14.58
C THR A 521 17.90 -14.01 14.97
N VAL A 522 17.19 -12.92 15.23
CA VAL A 522 17.70 -11.72 15.87
C VAL A 522 17.85 -12.01 17.36
N GLU A 523 19.09 -12.05 17.84
CA GLU A 523 19.41 -12.22 19.25
C GLU A 523 19.43 -10.87 19.96
N VAL A 524 18.78 -10.80 21.14
CA VAL A 524 18.65 -9.55 21.90
C VAL A 524 18.88 -9.73 23.40
N SER A 525 19.27 -8.67 24.10
CA SER A 525 19.30 -8.62 25.57
C SER A 525 18.28 -7.60 26.10
N ARG A 526 17.92 -7.69 27.39
CA ARG A 526 17.10 -6.65 28.03
C ARG A 526 17.93 -5.38 28.19
N SER A 527 17.33 -4.22 27.91
CA SER A 527 17.97 -2.91 28.13
C SER A 527 16.95 -1.85 28.54
N PRO A 528 16.34 -1.97 29.73
CA PRO A 528 15.43 -0.95 30.25
C PRO A 528 16.20 0.37 30.44
N GLY A 529 15.74 1.46 29.83
CA GLY A 529 16.27 2.81 30.08
C GLY A 529 16.81 3.58 28.86
N LYS A 530 16.99 2.96 27.69
CA LYS A 530 17.37 3.68 26.45
C LYS A 530 16.17 3.89 25.53
N THR A 531 16.10 5.05 24.89
CA THR A 531 15.10 5.34 23.84
C THR A 531 15.26 4.31 22.71
N PRO A 532 14.24 3.49 22.40
CA PRO A 532 14.36 2.48 21.35
C PRO A 532 14.47 3.15 19.97
N LYS A 533 15.33 2.64 19.09
CA LYS A 533 15.11 2.78 17.64
C LYS A 533 13.74 2.17 17.37
N VAL A 534 12.80 3.04 17.04
CA VAL A 534 11.49 2.62 16.55
C VAL A 534 11.76 1.88 15.25
N ALA A 535 11.23 0.67 15.12
CA ALA A 535 11.24 -0.01 13.85
C ALA A 535 10.54 0.90 12.83
N VAL A 536 11.36 1.56 12.00
CA VAL A 536 10.86 2.20 10.80
C VAL A 536 10.61 1.04 9.87
N PHE A 537 9.44 0.43 10.04
CA PHE A 537 8.95 -0.60 9.14
C PHE A 537 9.01 0.00 7.74
N ASN A 538 9.78 -0.65 6.86
CA ASN A 538 9.82 -0.32 5.44
C ASN A 538 8.58 -0.87 4.72
N GLY A 539 7.55 -1.30 5.46
CA GLY A 539 6.18 -1.27 4.97
C GLY A 539 5.84 0.16 4.60
N THR A 540 6.12 0.52 3.34
CA THR A 540 5.77 1.75 2.63
C THR A 540 5.15 2.79 3.55
N LYS A 541 5.99 3.61 4.21
CA LYS A 541 5.50 4.90 4.72
C LYS A 541 4.87 5.57 3.50
N PHE A 542 3.57 5.81 3.57
CA PHE A 542 2.86 6.46 2.48
C PHE A 542 3.49 7.83 2.28
N ALA A 543 3.99 8.06 1.08
CA ALA A 543 4.41 9.38 0.67
C ALA A 543 3.17 10.28 0.60
N THR A 544 3.36 11.57 0.90
CA THR A 544 2.36 12.58 0.58
C THR A 544 2.04 12.52 -0.93
N SER A 545 0.76 12.59 -1.30
CA SER A 545 0.33 12.63 -2.70
C SER A 545 0.77 13.92 -3.39
N THR A 546 0.92 13.86 -4.71
CA THR A 546 1.22 15.05 -5.54
C THR A 546 0.15 16.13 -5.39
N LEU A 547 -1.13 15.74 -5.39
CA LEU A 547 -2.25 16.66 -5.14
C LEU A 547 -2.13 17.40 -3.80
N LEU A 548 -1.83 16.68 -2.72
CA LEU A 548 -1.71 17.29 -1.38
C LEU A 548 -0.45 18.17 -1.30
N ALA A 549 0.66 17.72 -1.88
CA ALA A 549 1.89 18.49 -2.00
C ALA A 549 1.65 19.82 -2.75
N ASP A 550 0.97 19.78 -3.90
CA ASP A 550 0.63 20.97 -4.68
C ASP A 550 -0.31 21.92 -3.91
N ARG A 551 -1.24 21.39 -3.11
CA ARG A 551 -2.08 22.21 -2.22
C ARG A 551 -1.27 22.88 -1.13
N VAL A 552 -0.31 22.19 -0.52
CA VAL A 552 0.63 22.80 0.44
C VAL A 552 1.43 23.93 -0.20
N LEU A 553 1.95 23.72 -1.42
CA LEU A 553 2.65 24.76 -2.16
C LEU A 553 1.76 25.97 -2.46
N ARG A 554 0.48 25.75 -2.81
CA ARG A 554 -0.49 26.85 -2.99
C ARG A 554 -0.80 27.58 -1.69
N LEU A 555 -0.96 26.87 -0.57
CA LEU A 555 -1.11 27.49 0.76
C LEU A 555 0.07 28.41 1.07
N PHE A 556 1.29 28.00 0.75
CA PHE A 556 2.49 28.83 0.94
C PHE A 556 2.51 30.12 0.12
N GLN A 557 1.65 30.28 -0.89
CA GLN A 557 1.56 31.51 -1.69
C GLN A 557 0.52 32.50 -1.16
N GLN A 558 -0.29 32.15 -0.16
CA GLN A 558 -1.30 33.06 0.39
C GLN A 558 -0.67 34.22 1.17
N THR A 559 -1.20 35.44 1.04
CA THR A 559 -0.66 36.61 1.76
C THR A 559 -0.67 36.40 3.28
N ASP A 560 -1.75 35.84 3.80
CA ASP A 560 -1.96 35.45 5.19
C ASP A 560 -2.57 34.04 5.29
N TRP A 561 -2.72 33.51 6.52
CA TRP A 561 -3.21 32.15 6.76
C TRP A 561 -4.26 32.11 7.88
N PRO A 562 -5.49 32.57 7.64
CA PRO A 562 -6.54 32.64 8.67
C PRO A 562 -6.95 31.25 9.19
N ASN A 563 -6.81 30.22 8.37
CA ASN A 563 -7.17 28.84 8.72
C ASN A 563 -6.04 28.09 9.45
N LEU A 564 -4.84 28.68 9.56
CA LEU A 564 -3.74 28.08 10.32
C LEU A 564 -3.73 28.59 11.77
N PRO A 565 -3.39 27.72 12.74
CA PRO A 565 -3.10 28.17 14.09
C PRO A 565 -1.99 29.24 14.11
N ALA A 566 -2.11 30.22 14.99
CA ALA A 566 -1.21 31.38 15.06
C ALA A 566 0.29 31.00 15.10
N HIS A 567 0.65 29.92 15.81
CA HIS A 567 2.03 29.45 15.88
C HIS A 567 2.58 28.94 14.54
N THR A 568 1.73 28.36 13.69
CA THR A 568 2.11 27.84 12.37
C THR A 568 2.17 28.99 11.37
N ALA A 569 1.18 29.89 11.37
CA ALA A 569 1.20 31.09 10.54
C ALA A 569 2.43 31.97 10.84
N HIS A 570 2.78 32.15 12.12
CA HIS A 570 3.98 32.87 12.53
C HIS A 570 5.27 32.21 12.02
N TRP A 571 5.36 30.88 12.11
CA TRP A 571 6.51 30.13 11.59
C TRP A 571 6.70 30.30 10.08
N LEU A 572 5.63 30.25 9.28
CA LEU A 572 5.68 30.51 7.84
C LEU A 572 6.03 31.97 7.53
N ALA A 573 5.53 32.93 8.32
CA ALA A 573 5.91 34.33 8.20
C ALA A 573 7.41 34.57 8.47
N LEU A 574 7.98 33.90 9.49
CA LEU A 574 9.42 33.95 9.75
C LEU A 574 10.24 33.38 8.58
N GLN A 575 9.76 32.31 7.93
CA GLN A 575 10.43 31.79 6.73
C GLN A 575 10.48 32.84 5.63
N ARG A 576 9.37 33.54 5.35
CA ARG A 576 9.34 34.63 4.36
C ARG A 576 10.29 35.79 4.69
N GLN A 577 10.54 36.03 5.98
CA GLN A 577 11.45 37.09 6.41
C GLN A 577 12.93 36.70 6.26
N HIS A 578 13.26 35.42 6.46
CA HIS A 578 14.63 34.94 6.48
C HIS A 578 15.10 34.30 5.17
N SER A 579 14.17 33.85 4.33
CA SER A 579 14.44 33.18 3.05
C SER A 579 13.19 33.32 2.15
N GLN A 580 12.82 32.27 1.43
CA GLN A 580 11.66 32.17 0.55
C GLN A 580 10.79 30.97 0.98
N LEU A 581 9.48 31.03 0.72
CA LEU A 581 8.63 29.85 0.82
C LEU A 581 8.66 29.06 -0.51
N PRO A 582 8.65 27.71 -0.47
CA PRO A 582 8.56 26.90 -1.68
C PRO A 582 7.37 27.28 -2.57
N GLU A 583 7.59 27.30 -3.88
CA GLU A 583 6.64 27.74 -4.91
C GLU A 583 6.31 26.61 -5.89
N PRO A 584 5.08 26.53 -6.43
CA PRO A 584 4.76 25.65 -7.55
C PRO A 584 5.67 25.92 -8.76
N GLY A 585 6.19 24.86 -9.39
CA GLY A 585 7.01 24.99 -10.60
C GLY A 585 8.47 25.43 -10.38
N ARG A 586 8.92 25.56 -9.13
CA ARG A 586 10.31 25.95 -8.81
C ARG A 586 10.88 25.04 -7.73
N LEU A 587 12.19 24.82 -7.76
CA LEU A 587 12.89 24.14 -6.68
C LEU A 587 13.61 25.16 -5.81
N LEU A 588 13.12 25.36 -4.59
CA LEU A 588 13.85 26.12 -3.58
C LEU A 588 15.01 25.27 -3.06
N VAL A 589 16.22 25.84 -3.12
CA VAL A 589 17.45 25.28 -2.58
C VAL A 589 18.01 26.25 -1.55
N GLU A 590 18.22 25.79 -0.32
CA GLU A 590 18.85 26.61 0.72
C GLU A 590 20.21 26.05 1.09
N THR A 591 21.17 26.92 1.37
CA THR A 591 22.47 26.53 1.92
C THR A 591 22.83 27.37 3.12
N PHE A 592 23.40 26.77 4.16
CA PHE A 592 23.84 27.50 5.35
C PHE A 592 24.91 26.73 6.15
N PRO A 593 25.80 27.45 6.85
CA PRO A 593 26.71 26.85 7.80
C PRO A 593 26.01 26.59 9.15
N HIS A 594 26.37 25.49 9.82
CA HIS A 594 25.98 25.22 11.19
C HIS A 594 26.95 24.26 11.87
N GLU A 595 27.48 24.64 13.04
CA GLU A 595 28.41 23.82 13.85
C GLU A 595 29.59 23.24 13.05
N GLY A 596 30.22 24.08 12.22
CA GLY A 596 31.40 23.68 11.43
C GLY A 596 31.08 22.76 10.24
N ARG A 597 29.82 22.67 9.83
CA ARG A 597 29.39 21.92 8.65
C ARG A 597 28.57 22.81 7.72
N GLU A 598 28.57 22.42 6.46
CA GLU A 598 27.76 23.05 5.42
C GLU A 598 26.53 22.21 5.12
N TYR A 599 25.38 22.87 5.04
CA TYR A 599 24.10 22.23 4.79
C TYR A 599 23.53 22.66 3.45
N LEU A 600 22.89 21.71 2.75
CA LEU A 600 22.13 21.90 1.53
C LEU A 600 20.72 21.33 1.75
N VAL A 601 19.68 22.13 1.51
CA VAL A 601 18.28 21.70 1.62
C VAL A 601 17.57 21.85 0.28
N LEU A 602 17.00 20.75 -0.22
CA LEU A 602 16.27 20.66 -1.48
C LEU A 602 14.77 20.49 -1.20
N TYR A 603 13.96 21.53 -1.41
CA TYR A 603 12.51 21.51 -1.15
C TYR A 603 11.71 21.03 -2.36
N GLY A 604 11.77 19.73 -2.66
CA GLY A 604 11.20 19.14 -3.88
C GLY A 604 9.73 18.72 -3.85
N PHE A 605 9.14 18.50 -2.66
CA PHE A 605 7.74 18.06 -2.50
C PHE A 605 7.35 16.79 -3.31
N ALA A 606 8.31 15.90 -3.54
CA ALA A 606 8.13 14.67 -4.31
C ALA A 606 7.69 13.44 -3.46
N GLY A 607 7.57 13.60 -2.14
CA GLY A 607 7.27 12.50 -1.22
C GLY A 607 8.54 11.79 -0.72
N ARG A 608 8.41 11.08 0.42
CA ARG A 608 9.58 10.62 1.18
C ARG A 608 10.51 9.66 0.42
N ASN A 609 9.95 8.72 -0.34
CA ASN A 609 10.76 7.74 -1.09
C ASN A 609 11.58 8.43 -2.18
N ALA A 610 10.92 9.28 -2.98
CA ALA A 610 11.57 10.08 -4.01
C ALA A 610 12.65 11.00 -3.41
N GLN A 611 12.37 11.69 -2.30
CA GLN A 611 13.35 12.53 -1.61
C GLN A 611 14.54 11.71 -1.07
N GLN A 612 14.27 10.53 -0.51
CA GLN A 612 15.34 9.66 -0.03
C GLN A 612 16.23 9.15 -1.17
N THR A 613 15.64 8.80 -2.32
CA THR A 613 16.39 8.48 -3.54
C THR A 613 17.18 9.68 -4.04
N LEU A 614 16.58 10.88 -4.06
CA LEU A 614 17.27 12.11 -4.44
C LEU A 614 18.49 12.35 -3.55
N GLY A 615 18.39 12.16 -2.25
CA GLY A 615 19.51 12.27 -1.32
C GLY A 615 20.66 11.30 -1.65
N LEU A 616 20.36 10.05 -2.00
CA LEU A 616 21.37 9.08 -2.43
C LEU A 616 22.07 9.50 -3.73
N LEU A 617 21.31 9.94 -4.72
CA LEU A 617 21.84 10.32 -6.03
C LEU A 617 22.68 11.61 -5.94
N VAL A 618 22.17 12.63 -5.23
CA VAL A 618 22.85 13.91 -5.07
C VAL A 618 24.12 13.76 -4.23
N THR A 619 24.10 13.00 -3.13
CA THR A 619 25.32 12.76 -2.34
C THR A 619 26.36 11.96 -3.11
N LYS A 620 25.96 10.97 -3.92
CA LYS A 620 26.91 10.28 -4.80
C LYS A 620 27.54 11.24 -5.80
N ARG A 621 26.76 12.15 -6.38
CA ARG A 621 27.26 13.15 -7.32
C ARG A 621 28.19 14.16 -6.63
N MET A 622 27.87 14.56 -5.40
CA MET A 622 28.73 15.41 -4.58
C MET A 622 30.09 14.75 -4.31
N GLU A 623 30.15 13.43 -4.06
CA GLU A 623 31.43 12.71 -3.96
C GLU A 623 32.22 12.77 -5.27
N ASP A 624 31.55 12.58 -6.41
CA ASP A 624 32.19 12.60 -7.74
C ASP A 624 32.70 14.02 -8.10
N GLU A 625 32.00 15.07 -7.64
CA GLU A 625 32.40 16.48 -7.78
C GLU A 625 33.32 16.99 -6.66
N GLY A 626 33.65 16.15 -5.67
CA GLY A 626 34.58 16.50 -4.59
C GLY A 626 34.01 17.45 -3.51
N LEU A 627 32.69 17.49 -3.32
CA LEU A 627 31.97 18.37 -2.38
C LEU A 627 31.80 17.78 -0.97
N ALA A 628 32.52 16.70 -0.66
CA ALA A 628 32.65 16.09 0.66
C ALA A 628 31.33 15.98 1.50
N PRO A 629 30.28 15.29 0.98
CA PRO A 629 29.09 15.00 1.76
C PRO A 629 29.37 14.01 2.91
N LEU A 630 28.72 14.22 4.04
CA LEU A 630 28.81 13.35 5.22
C LEU A 630 27.53 12.54 5.45
N GLY A 631 26.40 12.99 4.91
CA GLY A 631 25.14 12.29 5.00
C GLY A 631 23.94 13.15 4.64
N PHE A 632 22.75 12.54 4.69
CA PHE A 632 21.51 13.22 4.38
C PHE A 632 20.32 12.70 5.20
N VAL A 633 19.22 13.46 5.20
CA VAL A 633 17.92 13.06 5.76
C VAL A 633 16.82 13.53 4.83
N ALA A 634 15.75 12.72 4.71
CA ALA A 634 14.63 12.99 3.82
C ALA A 634 13.29 12.95 4.56
N THR A 635 12.41 13.88 4.18
CA THR A 635 11.00 13.94 4.56
C THR A 635 10.13 13.87 3.31
N ASP A 636 8.82 13.99 3.44
CA ASP A 636 7.93 14.10 2.26
C ASP A 636 8.21 15.35 1.41
N TYR A 637 8.76 16.41 2.00
CA TYR A 637 8.87 17.72 1.35
C TYR A 637 10.27 18.03 0.87
N ALA A 638 11.27 17.56 1.60
CA ALA A 638 12.63 18.00 1.40
C ALA A 638 13.67 16.94 1.73
N THR A 639 14.81 17.09 1.07
CA THR A 639 16.07 16.40 1.36
C THR A 639 17.08 17.40 1.91
N MET A 640 17.64 17.11 3.08
CA MET A 640 18.73 17.89 3.66
C MET A 640 20.00 17.06 3.68
N ILE A 641 21.07 17.61 3.11
CA ILE A 641 22.42 17.03 3.06
C ILE A 641 23.33 17.88 3.94
N TRP A 642 24.22 17.25 4.70
CA TRP A 642 25.31 17.95 5.39
C TRP A 642 26.65 17.42 4.91
N GLY A 643 27.62 18.31 4.80
CA GLY A 643 28.98 18.01 4.35
C GLY A 643 29.98 18.99 4.93
N LEU A 644 31.19 18.98 4.36
CA LEU A 644 32.25 19.89 4.76
C LEU A 644 32.33 21.14 3.86
N ASP A 645 31.96 21.00 2.58
CA ASP A 645 32.10 22.06 1.59
C ASP A 645 30.74 22.63 1.17
N PRO A 646 30.62 23.96 0.96
CA PRO A 646 29.35 24.58 0.61
C PRO A 646 29.00 24.33 -0.86
N VAL A 647 27.72 24.03 -1.13
CA VAL A 647 27.22 23.81 -2.49
C VAL A 647 26.64 25.09 -3.08
N LEU A 648 27.42 25.81 -3.89
CA LEU A 648 26.97 27.09 -4.47
C LEU A 648 26.36 26.96 -5.89
N THR A 649 26.45 25.77 -6.49
CA THR A 649 26.00 25.51 -7.88
C THR A 649 25.14 24.25 -7.96
N PRO A 650 23.93 24.24 -7.35
CA PRO A 650 23.09 23.04 -7.25
C PRO A 650 22.61 22.48 -8.61
N HIS A 651 22.65 23.30 -9.67
CA HIS A 651 22.23 22.89 -11.02
C HIS A 651 23.04 21.71 -11.57
N SER A 652 24.36 21.62 -11.28
CA SER A 652 25.19 20.49 -11.75
C SER A 652 24.73 19.16 -11.16
N LEU A 653 24.31 19.19 -9.89
CA LEU A 653 23.88 18.03 -9.11
C LEU A 653 22.51 17.50 -9.51
N LEU A 654 21.67 18.35 -10.12
CA LEU A 654 20.25 18.07 -10.36
C LEU A 654 19.89 17.89 -11.84
N ARG A 655 20.88 17.81 -12.74
CA ARG A 655 20.62 17.57 -14.17
C ARG A 655 19.93 16.21 -14.36
N PRO A 656 18.82 16.13 -15.13
CA PRO A 656 18.08 14.88 -15.33
C PRO A 656 18.94 13.72 -15.83
N ASP A 657 19.80 13.96 -16.81
CA ASP A 657 20.69 12.94 -17.38
C ASP A 657 21.67 12.41 -16.32
N ASN A 658 22.28 13.30 -15.53
CA ASN A 658 23.18 12.91 -14.44
C ASN A 658 22.47 12.06 -13.37
N LEU A 659 21.23 12.41 -13.02
CA LEU A 659 20.44 11.66 -12.03
C LEU A 659 20.01 10.30 -12.57
N ARG A 660 19.69 10.19 -13.87
CA ARG A 660 19.41 8.91 -14.54
C ARG A 660 20.64 8.01 -14.59
N ASP A 661 21.79 8.53 -14.99
CA ASP A 661 23.05 7.78 -15.05
C ASP A 661 23.47 7.30 -13.65
N GLY A 662 23.33 8.19 -12.65
CA GLY A 662 23.56 7.87 -11.24
C GLY A 662 22.61 6.78 -10.75
N LEU A 663 21.34 6.83 -11.16
CA LEU A 663 20.35 5.81 -10.86
C LEU A 663 20.73 4.47 -11.48
N GLU A 664 21.06 4.39 -12.78
CA GLU A 664 21.45 3.12 -13.42
C GLU A 664 22.66 2.47 -12.75
N THR A 665 23.67 3.29 -12.43
CA THR A 665 24.87 2.86 -11.72
C THR A 665 24.52 2.33 -10.32
N TRP A 666 23.67 3.06 -9.58
CA TRP A 666 23.21 2.69 -8.25
C TRP A 666 22.30 1.44 -8.25
N LEU A 667 21.38 1.34 -9.21
CA LEU A 667 20.47 0.20 -9.39
C LEU A 667 21.23 -1.09 -9.73
N GLY A 668 22.36 -0.98 -10.42
CA GLY A 668 23.15 -2.13 -10.84
C GLY A 668 23.64 -3.03 -9.70
N GLY A 669 24.01 -2.47 -8.55
CA GLY A 669 24.66 -3.22 -7.45
C GLY A 669 23.83 -3.43 -6.19
N ASN A 670 22.62 -2.87 -6.10
CA ASN A 670 21.98 -2.63 -4.80
C ASN A 670 20.92 -3.68 -4.39
N ALA A 671 20.79 -3.89 -3.07
CA ALA A 671 19.82 -4.77 -2.42
C ALA A 671 18.36 -4.45 -2.78
N VAL A 672 18.04 -3.18 -3.09
CA VAL A 672 16.69 -2.76 -3.49
C VAL A 672 16.28 -3.41 -4.81
N MET A 673 17.17 -3.45 -5.81
CA MET A 673 16.88 -4.06 -7.10
C MET A 673 16.79 -5.57 -7.02
N LYS A 674 17.69 -6.21 -6.27
CA LYS A 674 17.61 -7.66 -6.03
C LYS A 674 16.29 -8.03 -5.33
N ARG A 675 15.80 -7.19 -4.43
CA ARG A 675 14.48 -7.34 -3.79
C ARG A 675 13.32 -7.16 -4.78
N THR A 676 13.32 -6.12 -5.60
CA THR A 676 12.31 -5.92 -6.64
C THR A 676 12.31 -7.07 -7.64
N PHE A 677 13.48 -7.56 -8.04
CA PHE A 677 13.62 -8.72 -8.90
C PHE A 677 13.06 -9.98 -8.25
N ARG A 678 13.40 -10.25 -6.98
CA ARG A 678 12.88 -11.39 -6.22
C ARG A 678 11.34 -11.35 -6.18
N ASN A 679 10.76 -10.17 -6.00
CA ASN A 679 9.32 -9.98 -5.99
C ASN A 679 8.70 -10.35 -7.35
N ALA A 680 9.17 -9.75 -8.45
CA ALA A 680 8.70 -10.03 -9.80
C ALA A 680 8.92 -11.51 -10.19
N ALA A 681 10.09 -12.07 -9.90
CA ALA A 681 10.43 -13.47 -10.18
C ALA A 681 9.56 -14.46 -9.40
N THR A 682 9.13 -14.08 -8.19
CA THR A 682 8.22 -14.89 -7.38
C THR A 682 6.81 -14.88 -7.96
N ILE A 683 6.29 -13.71 -8.34
CA ILE A 683 4.96 -13.59 -8.97
C ILE A 683 4.94 -14.32 -10.32
N ALA A 684 5.95 -14.12 -11.15
CA ALA A 684 6.09 -14.76 -12.46
C ALA A 684 6.37 -16.29 -12.39
N GLY A 685 6.43 -16.86 -11.19
CA GLY A 685 6.62 -18.29 -10.97
C GLY A 685 8.01 -18.83 -11.30
N LEU A 686 9.02 -17.96 -11.41
CA LEU A 686 10.43 -18.38 -11.48
C LEU A 686 10.93 -18.85 -10.11
N ILE A 687 10.54 -18.16 -9.04
CA ILE A 687 10.93 -18.51 -7.68
C ILE A 687 9.72 -19.11 -6.95
N GLU A 688 9.83 -20.38 -6.58
CA GLU A 688 8.84 -21.08 -5.76
C GLU A 688 8.97 -20.70 -4.28
N ARG A 689 7.89 -20.23 -3.65
CA ARG A 689 7.77 -19.98 -2.20
C ARG A 689 7.58 -21.28 -1.42
N GLN A 690 6.76 -22.18 -1.98
CA GLN A 690 6.45 -23.49 -1.42
C GLN A 690 6.82 -24.57 -2.43
N ASN A 691 7.54 -25.60 -1.95
CA ASN A 691 7.84 -26.78 -2.74
C ASN A 691 7.39 -28.02 -1.94
N GLN A 692 6.45 -28.79 -2.50
CA GLN A 692 5.89 -30.01 -1.89
C GLN A 692 5.40 -29.81 -0.44
N GLY A 693 4.73 -28.68 -0.16
CA GLY A 693 4.22 -28.36 1.18
C GLY A 693 5.28 -27.93 2.21
N ARG A 694 6.57 -27.88 1.84
CA ARG A 694 7.64 -27.27 2.65
C ARG A 694 7.90 -25.85 2.15
N ARG A 695 7.82 -24.87 3.05
CA ARG A 695 8.23 -23.49 2.78
C ARG A 695 9.76 -23.45 2.71
N LYS A 696 10.34 -22.89 1.64
CA LYS A 696 11.79 -22.62 1.62
C LYS A 696 12.12 -21.62 2.73
N SER A 697 13.28 -21.76 3.38
CA SER A 697 13.72 -20.74 4.33
C SER A 697 14.07 -19.45 3.58
N GLY A 698 13.80 -18.28 4.16
CA GLY A 698 14.05 -16.97 3.51
C GLY A 698 15.48 -16.87 2.95
N ARG A 699 16.48 -17.34 3.72
CA ARG A 699 17.88 -17.38 3.30
C ARG A 699 18.13 -18.18 2.01
N GLN A 700 17.49 -19.33 1.82
CA GLN A 700 17.66 -20.16 0.62
C GLN A 700 16.98 -19.51 -0.60
N ALA A 701 15.85 -18.84 -0.41
CA ALA A 701 15.16 -18.12 -1.46
C ALA A 701 15.94 -16.86 -1.89
N THR A 702 16.45 -16.08 -0.94
CA THR A 702 17.24 -14.85 -1.18
C THR A 702 18.57 -15.15 -1.85
N PHE A 703 19.33 -16.15 -1.37
CA PHE A 703 20.60 -16.52 -1.99
C PHE A 703 20.41 -16.99 -3.44
N SER A 704 19.35 -17.76 -3.72
CA SER A 704 19.04 -18.20 -5.08
C SER A 704 18.54 -17.06 -5.98
N SER A 705 17.82 -16.07 -5.45
CA SER A 705 17.34 -14.93 -6.24
C SER A 705 18.47 -14.01 -6.66
N ASP A 706 19.42 -13.75 -5.77
CA ASP A 706 20.54 -12.85 -6.02
C ASP A 706 21.45 -13.41 -7.11
N ILE A 707 21.76 -14.72 -7.06
CA ILE A 707 22.52 -15.41 -8.10
C ILE A 707 21.80 -15.33 -9.44
N LEU A 708 20.47 -15.56 -9.47
CA LEU A 708 19.69 -15.47 -10.71
C LEU A 708 19.73 -14.05 -11.28
N TYR A 709 19.55 -13.04 -10.44
CA TYR A 709 19.64 -11.63 -10.86
C TYR A 709 21.02 -11.31 -11.45
N ASP A 710 22.09 -11.63 -10.72
CA ASP A 710 23.47 -11.32 -11.13
C ASP A 710 23.85 -12.09 -12.41
N THR A 711 23.36 -13.32 -12.57
CA THR A 711 23.56 -14.15 -13.77
C THR A 711 22.83 -13.56 -14.97
N LEU A 712 21.53 -13.26 -14.84
CA LEU A 712 20.75 -12.65 -15.93
C LEU A 712 21.34 -11.30 -16.34
N ARG A 713 21.70 -10.45 -15.38
CA ARG A 713 22.32 -9.15 -15.66
C ARG A 713 23.61 -9.28 -16.48
N ARG A 714 24.40 -10.32 -16.22
CA ARG A 714 25.68 -10.55 -16.89
C ARG A 714 25.55 -11.21 -18.27
N PHE A 715 24.60 -12.13 -18.43
CA PHE A 715 24.54 -13.01 -19.61
C PHE A 715 23.30 -12.80 -20.49
N ASP A 716 22.27 -12.11 -20.00
CA ASP A 716 21.00 -11.84 -20.69
C ASP A 716 20.36 -10.52 -20.17
N PRO A 717 20.98 -9.36 -20.45
CA PRO A 717 20.57 -8.06 -19.89
C PRO A 717 19.19 -7.57 -20.36
N ASP A 718 18.69 -8.15 -21.46
CA ASP A 718 17.38 -7.89 -22.07
C ASP A 718 16.30 -8.87 -21.59
N HIS A 719 16.63 -9.74 -20.64
CA HIS A 719 15.70 -10.71 -20.08
C HIS A 719 14.43 -10.03 -19.53
N LEU A 720 13.25 -10.59 -19.83
CA LEU A 720 11.93 -10.06 -19.46
C LEU A 720 11.84 -9.64 -17.97
N LEU A 721 12.30 -10.48 -17.05
CA LEU A 721 12.27 -10.14 -15.61
C LEU A 721 13.14 -8.94 -15.24
N LEU A 722 14.26 -8.68 -15.92
CA LEU A 722 15.05 -7.47 -15.68
C LEU A 722 14.30 -6.23 -16.16
N HIS A 723 13.63 -6.31 -17.31
CA HIS A 723 12.75 -5.24 -17.78
C HIS A 723 11.60 -4.96 -16.80
N ILE A 724 10.90 -5.99 -16.34
CA ILE A 724 9.84 -5.88 -15.32
C ILE A 724 10.40 -5.24 -14.03
N THR A 725 11.58 -5.68 -13.59
CA THR A 725 12.23 -5.16 -12.37
C THR A 725 12.53 -3.67 -12.50
N ARG A 726 13.04 -3.22 -13.66
CA ARG A 726 13.30 -1.79 -13.94
C ARG A 726 12.00 -0.99 -13.86
N THR A 727 10.95 -1.44 -14.55
CA THR A 727 9.63 -0.77 -14.55
C THR A 727 9.03 -0.68 -13.14
N GLU A 728 9.16 -1.72 -12.32
CA GLU A 728 8.69 -1.72 -10.93
C GLU A 728 9.52 -0.81 -10.02
N ALA A 729 10.83 -0.72 -10.22
CA ALA A 729 11.68 0.17 -9.43
C ALA A 729 11.29 1.64 -9.62
N MET A 730 10.89 2.03 -10.84
CA MET A 730 10.47 3.41 -11.16
C MET A 730 9.24 3.88 -10.36
N ARG A 731 8.31 2.98 -10.01
CA ARG A 731 7.07 3.26 -9.25
C ARG A 731 7.12 2.78 -7.79
N GLY A 732 8.13 2.01 -7.43
CA GLY A 732 8.18 1.22 -6.20
C GLY A 732 8.96 1.90 -5.08
N MET A 733 9.85 1.14 -4.42
CA MET A 733 10.63 1.63 -3.26
C MET A 733 11.60 2.77 -3.58
N VAL A 734 11.94 2.97 -4.86
CA VAL A 734 12.85 4.02 -5.32
C VAL A 734 12.08 5.27 -5.75
N ASP A 735 10.88 5.09 -6.32
CA ASP A 735 9.96 6.15 -6.73
C ASP A 735 10.62 7.25 -7.58
N PHE A 736 11.50 6.82 -8.50
CA PHE A 736 12.24 7.74 -9.36
C PHE A 736 11.33 8.48 -10.35
N GLY A 737 10.18 7.89 -10.70
CA GLY A 737 9.18 8.56 -11.53
C GLY A 737 8.74 9.90 -10.95
N ARG A 738 8.60 10.01 -9.62
CA ARG A 738 8.29 11.30 -8.96
C ARG A 738 9.45 12.28 -8.96
N ILE A 739 10.70 11.82 -8.99
CA ILE A 739 11.85 12.69 -9.22
C ILE A 739 11.79 13.24 -10.64
N GLU A 740 11.52 12.40 -11.65
CA GLU A 740 11.39 12.86 -13.04
C GLU A 740 10.22 13.83 -13.23
N GLU A 741 9.08 13.58 -12.61
CA GLU A 741 7.93 14.49 -12.61
C GLU A 741 8.30 15.83 -11.97
N MET A 742 8.97 15.79 -10.80
CA MET A 742 9.48 16.99 -10.14
C MET A 742 10.43 17.77 -11.05
N LEU A 743 11.42 17.11 -11.66
CA LEU A 743 12.41 17.72 -12.56
C LEU A 743 11.73 18.31 -13.81
N THR A 744 10.75 17.60 -14.37
CA THR A 744 9.98 18.08 -15.53
C THR A 744 9.16 19.32 -15.16
N ARG A 745 8.56 19.33 -13.96
CA ARG A 745 7.76 20.46 -13.46
C ARG A 745 8.60 21.71 -13.19
N ILE A 746 9.80 21.56 -12.65
CA ILE A 746 10.69 22.70 -12.35
C ILE A 746 11.48 23.16 -13.59
N ASN A 747 11.74 22.25 -14.53
CA ASN A 747 12.67 22.45 -15.65
C ASN A 747 14.03 22.95 -15.14
N ASP A 748 14.51 24.13 -15.56
CA ASP A 748 15.74 24.75 -15.05
C ASP A 748 15.50 25.76 -13.91
N SER A 749 14.29 25.82 -13.33
CA SER A 749 13.90 26.82 -12.34
C SER A 749 14.33 26.44 -10.93
N ILE A 750 15.60 26.68 -10.59
CA ILE A 750 16.19 26.41 -9.28
C ILE A 750 16.58 27.72 -8.59
N ASP A 751 15.98 28.00 -7.44
CA ASP A 751 16.28 29.17 -6.61
C ASP A 751 17.24 28.81 -5.48
N LEU A 752 18.50 29.22 -5.61
CA LEU A 752 19.48 29.08 -4.52
C LEU A 752 19.40 30.27 -3.56
N ARG A 753 19.24 29.98 -2.27
CA ARG A 753 19.33 30.94 -1.15
C ARG A 753 20.48 30.54 -0.23
N ALA A 754 21.59 31.26 -0.33
CA ALA A 754 22.68 31.16 0.64
C ALA A 754 22.32 31.99 1.89
N LEU A 755 22.15 31.32 3.02
CA LEU A 755 21.69 31.90 4.28
C LEU A 755 22.82 31.88 5.32
N PRO A 756 22.88 32.89 6.21
CA PRO A 756 23.92 32.95 7.25
C PRO A 756 23.66 31.98 8.41
N ARG A 757 22.49 31.32 8.45
CA ARG A 757 22.06 30.43 9.53
C ARG A 757 20.91 29.53 9.06
N VAL A 758 20.58 28.53 9.88
CA VAL A 758 19.43 27.64 9.70
C VAL A 758 18.14 28.45 9.48
N SER A 759 17.41 28.14 8.41
CA SER A 759 16.11 28.75 8.11
C SER A 759 14.98 28.17 8.98
N PRO A 760 13.88 28.92 9.20
CA PRO A 760 12.70 28.38 9.88
C PRO A 760 12.17 27.07 9.27
N LEU A 761 12.12 26.92 7.94
CA LEU A 761 11.68 25.68 7.29
C LEU A 761 12.72 24.56 7.36
N ALA A 762 14.02 24.86 7.49
CA ALA A 762 15.05 23.84 7.66
C ALA A 762 15.11 23.30 9.08
N PHE A 763 14.64 24.07 10.08
CA PHE A 763 14.69 23.68 11.48
C PHE A 763 14.05 22.31 11.81
N PRO A 764 12.85 21.96 11.31
CA PRO A 764 12.30 20.61 11.53
C PRO A 764 13.19 19.49 10.97
N LEU A 765 13.89 19.72 9.85
CA LEU A 765 14.78 18.73 9.24
C LEU A 765 16.02 18.47 10.11
N MET A 766 16.50 19.48 10.84
CA MET A 766 17.60 19.33 11.81
C MET A 766 17.26 18.33 12.92
N LEU A 767 15.98 18.25 13.29
CA LEU A 767 15.44 17.39 14.34
C LEU A 767 14.91 16.04 13.82
N GLU A 768 14.88 15.84 12.50
CA GLU A 768 14.32 14.64 11.89
C GLU A 768 15.20 13.42 12.18
N ARG A 769 14.54 12.31 12.48
CA ARG A 769 15.21 11.02 12.70
C ARG A 769 15.41 10.28 11.37
N GLY A 770 16.41 9.40 11.33
CA GLY A 770 16.70 8.59 10.15
C GLY A 770 17.71 9.25 9.19
N ARG A 771 18.70 9.93 9.76
CA ARG A 771 19.90 10.40 9.07
C ARG A 771 20.63 9.20 8.46
N VAL A 772 20.95 9.30 7.17
CA VAL A 772 21.70 8.31 6.41
C VAL A 772 23.13 8.82 6.27
N PRO A 773 24.13 8.14 6.86
CA PRO A 773 25.54 8.51 6.68
C PRO A 773 25.99 8.22 5.24
N VAL A 774 26.96 8.98 4.77
CA VAL A 774 27.67 8.74 3.51
C VAL A 774 29.11 8.41 3.87
N ASP A 775 29.54 7.20 3.54
CA ASP A 775 30.94 6.80 3.65
C ASP A 775 31.68 7.29 2.40
N GLY A 776 32.71 8.11 2.57
CA GLY A 776 33.39 8.76 1.46
C GLY A 776 34.55 9.64 1.91
N LYS A 777 35.08 10.45 0.99
CA LYS A 777 36.29 11.27 1.20
C LYS A 777 36.15 12.25 2.37
N ALA A 778 34.93 12.69 2.68
CA ALA A 778 34.67 13.59 3.79
C ALA A 778 35.04 12.97 5.16
N VAL A 779 34.78 11.68 5.35
CA VAL A 779 35.10 10.96 6.59
C VAL A 779 36.62 10.79 6.71
N GLU A 780 37.29 10.46 5.61
CA GLU A 780 38.76 10.39 5.55
C GLU A 780 39.40 11.74 5.88
N ARG A 781 38.89 12.83 5.29
CA ARG A 781 39.38 14.19 5.54
C ARG A 781 39.21 14.62 7.00
N LEU A 782 38.08 14.30 7.63
CA LEU A 782 37.88 14.56 9.06
C LEU A 782 38.83 13.77 9.95
N LEU A 783 39.13 12.51 9.59
CA LEU A 783 40.09 11.68 10.31
C LEU A 783 41.52 12.23 10.16
N GLU A 784 41.90 12.68 8.97
CA GLU A 784 43.19 13.32 8.72
C GLU A 784 43.33 14.65 9.48
N GLU A 785 42.31 15.50 9.47
CA GLU A 785 42.28 16.75 10.23
C GLU A 785 42.38 16.52 11.75
N GLU A 786 41.67 15.52 12.27
CA GLU A 786 41.71 15.16 13.70
C GLU A 786 43.06 14.52 14.07
N ALA A 787 43.61 13.66 13.21
CA ALA A 787 44.95 13.10 13.40
C ALA A 787 46.01 14.20 13.40
N ALA A 788 45.93 15.17 12.48
CA ALA A 788 46.85 16.31 12.43
C ALA A 788 46.74 17.19 13.69
N LYS A 789 45.53 17.45 14.18
CA LYS A 789 45.30 18.17 15.45
C LYS A 789 45.91 17.41 16.64
N LEU A 790 45.64 16.12 16.76
CA LEU A 790 46.19 15.29 17.83
C LEU A 790 47.71 15.21 17.76
N MET A 791 48.29 15.08 16.56
CA MET A 791 49.73 15.13 16.34
C MET A 791 50.32 16.47 16.78
N ALA A 792 49.66 17.59 16.49
CA ALA A 792 50.09 18.91 16.95
C ALA A 792 49.99 19.05 18.48
N GLU A 793 48.92 18.56 19.10
CA GLU A 793 48.71 18.61 20.55
C GLU A 793 49.75 17.79 21.34
N ILE A 794 50.19 16.65 20.80
CA ILE A 794 51.17 15.77 21.45
C ILE A 794 52.62 15.97 20.95
N GLY A 795 52.84 16.99 20.11
CA GLY A 795 54.18 17.36 19.62
C GLY A 795 54.81 16.40 18.61
N LEU A 796 53.99 15.64 17.87
CA LEU A 796 54.39 14.75 16.78
C LEU A 796 54.30 15.39 15.38
N ALA A 797 53.93 16.66 15.27
CA ALA A 797 53.92 17.37 14.00
C ALA A 797 55.36 17.47 13.44
N ASP A 798 55.56 17.10 12.18
CA ASP A 798 56.86 17.21 11.51
C ASP A 798 57.38 18.66 11.58
N PRO A 799 58.64 18.89 11.98
CA PRO A 799 59.22 20.23 11.97
C PRO A 799 59.30 20.75 10.53
N ALA A 800 58.79 21.98 10.35
CA ALA A 800 58.63 22.66 9.06
C ALA A 800 59.90 22.76 8.21
#